data_AF-A0A449B5K0-F1
#
_entry.id   AF-A0A449B5K0-F1
#
_cell.length_a   1.000
_cell.length_b   1.000
_cell.length_c   1.000
_cell.angle_alpha   90.00
_cell.angle_beta   90.00
_cell.angle_gamma   90.00
#
_symmetry.space_group_name_H-M   'P 1'
#
loop_
_entity.id
_entity.type
_entity.pdbx_description
1 polymer ?
#
loop_
_entity_poly.entity_id
_entity_poly.type
_entity_poly.pdbx_seq_one_letter_code
_entity_poly.pdbx_strand_id
1 'polypeptide(L)'
;MKLFKKILVGVTALGSLTGLAGIIAYKTTHNFQPSFYNYKSYMSTDNIEFIGESFEYKEFDSLQQFTRSLTDNKAIAGIGSDFQAAELAKNGIIGKIDYSVLFNDPSLKNNPDKTKKYLQLILHPLVWKHLEGYDDYLKYDNEGNEVNLHLWEFYFPYFMQDAVIAYNVAKNPVPQENATEDGSIDFEKYRTTYKDKLYDMSTILTILSQNGFNYWNITDAVRDNMIYGSTYWTAPEKGGDEEINRHSGAVTHFTYAKLIDSFVNLIQENTSLKLSDTDHINFIGDGLAIVNNLIHPALNVNVAIMYNGDAIDSYYGADNVDGVKDGDIRVIRPKGNLLLTDGFVISSQISEQKAQEVTISVRESIYQRVPELVKIIETFDQENFLGEITQEKIDLIKEKTLALTWKDLQSIYLEKYFENSSYLKANLATFMELLHNKVDLSKPQNQQVLERFYFEEENEDQSDFHINPYPYIIKEYLNEQFGEILDNTSEKVVSLYKQDQNINKLKEILVSYIKSNSFSDYIFAILVREIEKWSNEDYFTEEIYSSVENTKDFLLDLVSWKLALVDISSDELADEISQNWRNLQNYDYVNYDATLINEYEFIRRNYFADFLDKVDQIALQIYDIDIKDGIDRVDIKPIDNKLRSLVNDYYYKRTKG
;
A
#
# COMPACT_ATOMS: atom_id res chain seq x y z
N MET A 1 68.11 -28.02 23.74
CA MET A 1 67.14 -26.95 24.13
C MET A 1 67.13 -25.71 23.23
N LYS A 2 68.27 -25.20 22.73
CA LYS A 2 68.30 -23.98 21.87
C LYS A 2 67.73 -24.16 20.44
N LEU A 3 67.74 -25.37 19.89
CA LEU A 3 67.20 -25.66 18.54
C LEU A 3 65.66 -25.76 18.53
N PHE A 4 65.08 -26.36 19.57
CA PHE A 4 63.64 -26.53 19.73
C PHE A 4 62.90 -25.19 19.94
N LYS A 5 63.51 -24.24 20.67
CA LYS A 5 62.99 -22.86 20.80
C LYS A 5 62.99 -22.10 19.47
N LYS A 6 63.97 -22.32 18.58
CA LYS A 6 64.01 -21.67 17.26
C LYS A 6 62.98 -22.25 16.29
N ILE A 7 62.75 -23.57 16.33
CA ILE A 7 61.74 -24.23 15.52
C ILE A 7 60.33 -23.85 15.99
N LEU A 8 60.07 -23.80 17.31
CA LEU A 8 58.78 -23.39 17.85
C LEU A 8 58.47 -21.93 17.50
N VAL A 9 59.42 -21.00 17.66
CA VAL A 9 59.24 -19.59 17.25
C VAL A 9 59.04 -19.44 15.73
N GLY A 10 59.71 -20.26 14.91
CA GLY A 10 59.53 -20.27 13.46
C GLY A 10 58.17 -20.81 13.01
N VAL A 11 57.67 -21.88 13.64
CA VAL A 11 56.36 -22.48 13.35
C VAL A 11 55.22 -21.58 13.83
N THR A 12 55.39 -20.89 14.97
CA THR A 12 54.40 -19.92 15.46
C THR A 12 54.34 -18.67 14.57
N ALA A 13 55.50 -18.19 14.06
CA ALA A 13 55.59 -17.06 13.14
C ALA A 13 55.03 -17.38 11.74
N LEU A 14 55.29 -18.59 11.21
CA LEU A 14 54.70 -19.06 9.94
C LEU A 14 53.18 -19.27 10.06
N GLY A 15 52.70 -19.85 11.17
CA GLY A 15 51.27 -20.01 11.45
C GLY A 15 50.51 -18.69 11.53
N SER A 16 51.12 -17.66 12.14
CA SER A 16 50.55 -16.30 12.17
C SER A 16 50.56 -15.61 10.79
N LEU A 17 51.58 -15.86 9.96
CA LEU A 17 51.66 -15.32 8.60
C LEU A 17 50.68 -16.01 7.65
N THR A 18 50.45 -17.32 7.77
CA THR A 18 49.41 -18.03 7.01
C THR A 18 48.00 -17.67 7.46
N GLY A 19 47.79 -17.43 8.76
CA GLY A 19 46.52 -16.92 9.28
C GLY A 19 46.21 -15.49 8.80
N LEU A 20 47.21 -14.60 8.82
CA LEU A 20 47.08 -13.25 8.27
C LEU A 20 46.87 -13.26 6.75
N ALA A 21 47.62 -14.08 6.01
CA ALA A 21 47.42 -14.22 4.57
C ALA A 21 46.04 -14.81 4.23
N GLY A 22 45.53 -15.75 5.04
CA GLY A 22 44.17 -16.28 4.92
C GLY A 22 43.10 -15.24 5.22
N ILE A 23 43.26 -14.41 6.26
CA ILE A 23 42.34 -13.31 6.59
C ILE A 23 42.41 -12.21 5.52
N ILE A 24 43.60 -11.89 5.00
CA ILE A 24 43.78 -10.92 3.93
C ILE A 24 43.15 -11.46 2.64
N ALA A 25 43.43 -12.72 2.26
CA ALA A 25 42.84 -13.40 1.11
C ALA A 25 41.31 -13.47 1.22
N TYR A 26 40.79 -13.81 2.40
CA TYR A 26 39.36 -13.83 2.71
C TYR A 26 38.76 -12.42 2.61
N LYS A 27 39.38 -11.39 3.21
CA LYS A 27 38.93 -9.99 3.10
C LYS A 27 39.07 -9.39 1.69
N THR A 28 40.00 -9.87 0.87
CA THR A 28 40.12 -9.47 -0.55
C THR A 28 39.17 -10.22 -1.47
N THR A 29 38.61 -11.36 -1.02
CA THR A 29 37.60 -12.13 -1.78
C THR A 29 36.18 -11.88 -1.26
N HIS A 30 36.03 -11.44 -0.01
CA HIS A 30 34.80 -11.06 0.65
C HIS A 30 34.98 -9.62 1.19
N ASN A 31 34.79 -8.64 0.30
CA ASN A 31 34.76 -7.24 0.71
C ASN A 31 33.66 -7.07 1.76
N PHE A 32 33.94 -6.31 2.82
CA PHE A 32 32.90 -5.91 3.78
C PHE A 32 31.82 -5.14 3.02
N GLN A 33 30.63 -5.73 2.89
CA GLN A 33 29.47 -5.06 2.33
C GLN A 33 28.90 -4.13 3.42
N PRO A 34 28.73 -2.84 3.13
CA PRO A 34 28.01 -1.97 4.03
C PRO A 34 26.56 -2.45 4.18
N SER A 35 25.98 -2.30 5.36
CA SER A 35 24.66 -2.87 5.65
C SER A 35 23.51 -1.91 5.33
N PHE A 36 22.46 -2.45 4.70
CA PHE A 36 21.15 -1.84 4.51
C PHE A 36 20.17 -2.46 5.50
N TYR A 37 19.39 -1.64 6.22
CA TYR A 37 18.47 -2.13 7.25
C TYR A 37 17.00 -1.94 6.83
N ASN A 38 16.14 -2.91 7.15
CA ASN A 38 14.70 -2.80 6.98
C ASN A 38 13.95 -3.46 8.14
N TYR A 39 12.65 -3.18 8.27
CA TYR A 39 11.77 -3.99 9.11
C TYR A 39 11.68 -5.42 8.57
N LYS A 40 11.35 -6.35 9.46
CA LYS A 40 11.11 -7.74 9.09
C LYS A 40 9.86 -7.86 8.20
N SER A 41 9.94 -8.67 7.15
CA SER A 41 8.79 -8.94 6.24
C SER A 41 8.23 -7.69 5.53
N TYR A 42 9.02 -6.61 5.42
CA TYR A 42 8.61 -5.33 4.82
C TYR A 42 9.09 -5.15 3.37
N MET A 43 9.58 -6.20 2.73
CA MET A 43 10.11 -6.14 1.37
C MET A 43 10.06 -7.51 0.71
N SER A 44 9.71 -7.55 -0.59
CA SER A 44 9.69 -8.79 -1.37
C SER A 44 11.08 -9.44 -1.45
N THR A 45 11.09 -10.76 -1.61
CA THR A 45 12.34 -11.53 -1.71
C THR A 45 13.21 -11.04 -2.86
N ASP A 46 12.62 -10.73 -4.02
CA ASP A 46 13.39 -10.26 -5.18
C ASP A 46 14.06 -8.90 -4.94
N ASN A 47 13.41 -8.00 -4.19
CA ASN A 47 14.00 -6.72 -3.80
C ASN A 47 15.12 -6.89 -2.77
N ILE A 48 14.94 -7.79 -1.80
CA ILE A 48 15.99 -8.17 -0.84
C ILE A 48 17.21 -8.71 -1.59
N GLU A 49 17.01 -9.62 -2.53
CA GLU A 49 18.08 -10.19 -3.36
C GLU A 49 18.79 -9.10 -4.17
N PHE A 50 18.04 -8.21 -4.82
CA PHE A 50 18.60 -7.11 -5.62
C PHE A 50 19.45 -6.15 -4.78
N ILE A 51 18.97 -5.72 -3.62
CA ILE A 51 19.77 -4.88 -2.69
C ILE A 51 20.98 -5.67 -2.16
N GLY A 52 20.78 -6.97 -1.90
CA GLY A 52 21.78 -7.93 -1.43
C GLY A 52 23.00 -8.09 -2.34
N GLU A 53 22.85 -7.81 -3.65
CA GLU A 53 23.98 -7.85 -4.59
C GLU A 53 25.07 -6.82 -4.23
N SER A 54 24.67 -5.66 -3.69
CA SER A 54 25.56 -4.54 -3.38
C SER A 54 25.77 -4.31 -1.88
N PHE A 55 24.83 -4.74 -1.03
CA PHE A 55 24.77 -4.42 0.39
C PHE A 55 24.43 -5.64 1.25
N GLU A 56 24.87 -5.65 2.51
CA GLU A 56 24.42 -6.66 3.46
C GLU A 56 23.02 -6.27 3.97
N TYR A 57 21.99 -6.95 3.49
CA TYR A 57 20.61 -6.72 3.94
C TYR A 57 20.40 -7.24 5.37
N LYS A 58 19.80 -6.42 6.24
CA LYS A 58 19.53 -6.76 7.64
C LYS A 58 18.12 -6.36 8.04
N GLU A 59 17.43 -7.27 8.70
CA GLU A 59 16.15 -6.98 9.32
C GLU A 59 16.34 -6.52 10.78
N PHE A 60 15.41 -5.71 11.29
CA PHE A 60 15.36 -5.30 12.68
C PHE A 60 13.96 -5.45 13.28
N ASP A 61 13.92 -5.79 14.58
CA ASP A 61 12.66 -5.96 15.33
C ASP A 61 12.21 -4.67 16.03
N SER A 62 13.09 -3.66 16.12
CA SER A 62 12.77 -2.39 16.78
C SER A 62 13.48 -1.20 16.13
N LEU A 63 12.78 -0.07 16.07
CA LEU A 63 13.32 1.21 15.63
C LEU A 63 14.63 1.58 16.35
N GLN A 64 14.78 1.24 17.63
CA GLN A 64 16.00 1.55 18.38
C GLN A 64 17.22 0.76 17.90
N GLN A 65 17.04 -0.44 17.35
CA GLN A 65 18.13 -1.20 16.74
C GLN A 65 18.66 -0.47 15.50
N PHE A 66 17.77 -0.01 14.62
CA PHE A 66 18.17 0.75 13.43
C PHE A 66 18.83 2.10 13.78
N THR A 67 18.25 2.86 14.72
CA THR A 67 18.86 4.12 15.23
C THR A 67 20.28 3.90 15.75
N ARG A 68 20.50 2.85 16.55
CA ARG A 68 21.84 2.52 17.07
C ARG A 68 22.79 2.14 15.94
N SER A 69 22.32 1.37 14.95
CA SER A 69 23.14 1.00 13.80
C SER A 69 23.57 2.20 12.96
N LEU A 70 22.70 3.19 12.75
CA LEU A 70 23.07 4.45 12.10
C LEU A 70 24.08 5.26 12.93
N THR A 71 23.83 5.39 14.24
CA THR A 71 24.69 6.14 15.17
C THR A 71 26.09 5.52 15.32
N ASP A 72 26.16 4.18 15.33
CA ASP A 72 27.40 3.41 15.42
C ASP A 72 28.13 3.27 14.07
N ASN A 73 27.62 3.89 12.99
CA ASN A 73 28.15 3.76 11.62
C ASN A 73 28.18 2.31 11.09
N LYS A 74 27.23 1.48 11.55
CA LYS A 74 27.04 0.09 11.09
C LYS A 74 26.05 -0.01 9.94
N ALA A 75 25.08 0.91 9.88
CA ALA A 75 24.14 1.04 8.78
C ALA A 75 24.54 2.21 7.88
N ILE A 76 24.52 2.01 6.57
CA ILE A 76 24.73 3.11 5.61
C ILE A 76 23.42 3.74 5.16
N ALA A 77 22.33 2.97 5.19
CA ALA A 77 21.00 3.37 4.81
C ALA A 77 19.99 2.33 5.31
N GLY A 78 18.71 2.63 5.13
CA GLY A 78 17.64 1.68 5.42
C GLY A 78 16.28 2.33 5.32
N ILE A 79 15.26 1.56 5.69
CA ILE A 79 13.89 2.04 5.87
C ILE A 79 13.66 2.28 7.37
N GLY A 80 13.11 3.44 7.72
CA GLY A 80 12.68 3.74 9.08
C GLY A 80 11.46 4.66 9.07
N SER A 81 10.89 4.92 10.24
CA SER A 81 9.71 5.80 10.35
C SER A 81 10.06 7.28 10.22
N ASP A 82 9.13 8.04 9.67
CA ASP A 82 9.13 9.50 9.59
C ASP A 82 9.54 10.25 10.87
N PHE A 83 8.94 9.94 12.02
CA PHE A 83 9.23 10.64 13.28
C PHE A 83 10.64 10.33 13.78
N GLN A 84 11.13 9.13 13.52
CA GLN A 84 12.51 8.75 13.78
C GLN A 84 13.44 9.52 12.82
N ALA A 85 13.11 9.57 11.53
CA ALA A 85 13.89 10.30 10.53
C ALA A 85 13.98 11.80 10.87
N ALA A 86 12.90 12.43 11.32
CA ALA A 86 12.90 13.82 11.78
C ALA A 86 13.87 14.05 12.96
N GLU A 87 13.86 13.17 13.96
CA GLU A 87 14.83 13.23 15.07
C GLU A 87 16.28 13.05 14.57
N LEU A 88 16.51 12.07 13.70
CA LEU A 88 17.83 11.77 13.16
C LEU A 88 18.37 12.91 12.28
N ALA A 89 17.53 13.55 11.48
CA ALA A 89 17.87 14.69 10.65
C ALA A 89 18.29 15.88 11.52
N LYS A 90 17.49 16.20 12.55
CA LYS A 90 17.80 17.25 13.53
C LYS A 90 19.12 17.00 14.27
N ASN A 91 19.44 15.73 14.53
CA ASN A 91 20.69 15.31 15.17
C ASN A 91 21.88 15.19 14.19
N GLY A 92 21.68 15.42 12.89
CA GLY A 92 22.73 15.27 11.87
C GLY A 92 23.22 13.83 11.68
N ILE A 93 22.42 12.83 12.06
CA ILE A 93 22.77 11.40 11.94
C ILE A 93 22.46 10.87 10.53
N ILE A 94 21.43 11.41 9.87
CA ILE A 94 21.11 11.11 8.47
C ILE A 94 21.46 12.28 7.57
N GLY A 95 21.83 11.97 6.32
CA GLY A 95 22.22 12.92 5.29
C GLY A 95 21.08 13.25 4.33
N LYS A 96 21.22 14.33 3.58
CA LYS A 96 20.26 14.70 2.54
C LYS A 96 20.30 13.70 1.38
N ILE A 97 19.14 13.37 0.84
CA ILE A 97 18.99 12.50 -0.34
C ILE A 97 19.35 13.31 -1.58
N ASP A 98 20.21 12.73 -2.43
CA ASP A 98 20.48 13.30 -3.75
C ASP A 98 19.36 12.91 -4.73
N TYR A 99 18.35 13.76 -4.79
CA TYR A 99 17.20 13.57 -5.67
C TYR A 99 17.58 13.50 -7.15
N SER A 100 18.68 14.11 -7.59
CA SER A 100 19.13 13.97 -8.98
C SER A 100 19.52 12.55 -9.35
N VAL A 101 19.93 11.76 -8.35
CA VAL A 101 20.29 10.34 -8.51
C VAL A 101 19.05 9.46 -8.39
N LEU A 102 18.22 9.69 -7.37
CA LEU A 102 16.98 8.95 -7.15
C LEU A 102 16.03 9.09 -8.34
N PHE A 103 15.88 10.30 -8.86
CA PHE A 103 14.97 10.60 -9.98
C PHE A 103 15.65 10.42 -11.34
N ASN A 104 16.96 10.19 -11.36
CA ASN A 104 17.78 10.15 -12.57
C ASN A 104 17.63 11.42 -13.45
N ASP A 105 17.53 12.58 -12.80
CA ASP A 105 17.43 13.90 -13.44
C ASP A 105 18.52 14.84 -12.86
N PRO A 106 19.62 15.07 -13.61
CA PRO A 106 20.70 15.96 -13.19
C PRO A 106 20.25 17.40 -12.86
N SER A 107 19.12 17.87 -13.40
CA SER A 107 18.63 19.23 -13.18
C SER A 107 18.07 19.48 -11.77
N LEU A 108 17.85 18.42 -11.00
CA LEU A 108 17.46 18.49 -9.59
C LEU A 108 18.65 18.74 -8.65
N LYS A 109 19.89 18.51 -9.12
CA LYS A 109 21.10 18.68 -8.29
C LYS A 109 21.18 20.13 -7.82
N ASN A 110 21.18 20.33 -6.51
CA ASN A 110 21.18 21.65 -5.86
C ASN A 110 19.99 22.54 -6.25
N ASN A 111 18.85 21.96 -6.64
CA ASN A 111 17.63 22.69 -7.01
C ASN A 111 16.44 22.27 -6.13
N PRO A 112 16.40 22.74 -4.87
CA PRO A 112 15.38 22.33 -3.91
C PRO A 112 13.96 22.74 -4.34
N ASP A 113 13.79 23.88 -5.00
CA ASP A 113 12.47 24.34 -5.46
C ASP A 113 11.87 23.42 -6.54
N LYS A 114 12.69 23.01 -7.53
CA LYS A 114 12.25 22.06 -8.56
C LYS A 114 11.99 20.68 -7.94
N THR A 115 12.86 20.25 -7.04
CA THR A 115 12.71 18.97 -6.31
C THR A 115 11.40 18.93 -5.51
N LYS A 116 11.11 19.99 -4.73
CA LYS A 116 9.87 20.13 -3.97
C LYS A 116 8.64 19.99 -4.86
N LYS A 117 8.63 20.65 -6.02
CA LYS A 117 7.52 20.59 -6.98
C LYS A 117 7.35 19.20 -7.59
N TYR A 118 8.45 18.50 -7.89
CA TYR A 118 8.38 17.12 -8.37
C TYR A 118 7.78 16.21 -7.30
N LEU A 119 8.22 16.33 -6.04
CA LEU A 119 7.68 15.57 -4.93
C LEU A 119 6.18 15.84 -4.73
N GLN A 120 5.74 17.09 -4.81
CA GLN A 120 4.32 17.46 -4.72
C GLN A 120 3.45 16.86 -5.85
N LEU A 121 4.04 16.58 -7.02
CA LEU A 121 3.34 15.99 -8.16
C LEU A 121 3.24 14.45 -8.06
N ILE A 122 4.19 13.79 -7.38
CA ILE A 122 4.28 12.32 -7.36
C ILE A 122 3.92 11.68 -6.03
N LEU A 123 4.06 12.38 -4.91
CA LEU A 123 3.67 11.84 -3.61
C LEU A 123 2.17 11.95 -3.43
N HIS A 124 1.58 10.97 -2.75
CA HIS A 124 0.20 11.04 -2.31
C HIS A 124 -0.03 12.34 -1.51
N PRO A 125 -1.10 13.12 -1.75
CA PRO A 125 -1.29 14.40 -1.08
C PRO A 125 -1.33 14.32 0.45
N LEU A 126 -1.86 13.22 1.02
CA LEU A 126 -1.78 12.97 2.47
C LEU A 126 -0.33 12.86 2.93
N VAL A 127 0.51 12.11 2.21
CA VAL A 127 1.93 11.92 2.54
C VAL A 127 2.68 13.25 2.45
N TRP A 128 2.43 14.05 1.41
CA TRP A 128 3.06 15.36 1.29
C TRP A 128 2.73 16.27 2.48
N LYS A 129 1.44 16.39 2.83
CA LYS A 129 0.97 17.16 3.98
C LYS A 129 1.54 16.62 5.30
N HIS A 130 1.67 15.30 5.41
CA HIS A 130 2.23 14.61 6.56
C HIS A 130 3.71 14.96 6.78
N LEU A 131 4.52 14.96 5.72
CA LEU A 131 5.92 15.37 5.80
C LEU A 131 6.08 16.84 6.22
N GLU A 132 5.22 17.74 5.71
CA GLU A 132 5.19 19.16 6.11
C GLU A 132 4.83 19.33 7.60
N GLY A 133 4.10 18.37 8.18
CA GLY A 133 3.77 18.35 9.61
C GLY A 133 4.99 18.36 10.55
N TYR A 134 6.17 18.01 10.06
CA TYR A 134 7.43 18.02 10.82
C TYR A 134 8.23 19.32 10.73
N ASP A 135 7.86 20.26 9.85
CA ASP A 135 8.63 21.50 9.61
C ASP A 135 8.80 22.33 10.90
N ASP A 136 7.76 22.42 11.74
CA ASP A 136 7.83 23.14 13.02
C ASP A 136 8.87 22.53 13.98
N TYR A 137 8.97 21.20 14.02
CA TYR A 137 9.96 20.49 14.85
C TYR A 137 11.39 20.68 14.32
N LEU A 138 11.52 20.73 12.99
CA LEU A 138 12.77 20.82 12.23
C LEU A 138 13.24 22.27 12.00
N LYS A 139 12.47 23.26 12.43
CA LYS A 139 12.81 24.69 12.36
C LYS A 139 14.08 25.03 13.13
N TYR A 140 14.26 24.44 14.31
CA TYR A 140 15.39 24.71 15.21
C TYR A 140 16.20 23.43 15.46
N ASP A 141 17.53 23.58 15.60
CA ASP A 141 18.41 22.51 16.07
C ASP A 141 18.25 22.26 17.59
N ASN A 142 19.08 21.37 18.15
CA ASN A 142 19.04 21.07 19.59
C ASN A 142 19.61 22.18 20.48
N GLU A 143 20.33 23.15 19.91
CA GLU A 143 20.88 24.31 20.61
C GLU A 143 19.92 25.52 20.54
N GLY A 144 18.82 25.39 19.78
CA GLY A 144 17.84 26.44 19.55
C GLY A 144 18.20 27.39 18.41
N ASN A 145 19.22 27.07 17.61
CA ASN A 145 19.54 27.85 16.42
C ASN A 145 18.56 27.50 15.30
N GLU A 146 18.13 28.52 14.56
CA GLU A 146 17.24 28.33 13.41
C GLU A 146 18.01 27.70 12.24
N VAL A 147 17.54 26.54 11.79
CA VAL A 147 18.14 25.75 10.69
C VAL A 147 17.18 25.50 9.53
N ASN A 148 15.86 25.59 9.77
CA ASN A 148 14.79 25.44 8.77
C ASN A 148 14.99 24.19 7.88
N LEU A 149 15.12 23.01 8.51
CA LEU A 149 15.22 21.75 7.79
C LEU A 149 13.81 21.28 7.38
N HIS A 150 13.72 20.53 6.29
CA HIS A 150 12.49 19.86 5.87
C HIS A 150 12.70 18.35 5.80
N LEU A 151 11.73 17.57 6.29
CA LEU A 151 11.88 16.11 6.38
C LEU A 151 12.14 15.46 5.01
N TRP A 152 11.45 15.93 3.96
CA TRP A 152 11.64 15.42 2.60
C TRP A 152 13.08 15.54 2.09
N GLU A 153 13.92 16.42 2.64
CA GLU A 153 15.32 16.49 2.23
C GLU A 153 16.14 15.26 2.66
N PHE A 154 15.69 14.55 3.70
CA PHE A 154 16.41 13.46 4.36
C PHE A 154 15.70 12.11 4.29
N TYR A 155 14.46 12.11 3.82
CA TYR A 155 13.53 11.00 3.90
C TYR A 155 12.71 10.93 2.62
N PHE A 156 12.69 9.75 1.98
CA PHE A 156 11.82 9.48 0.85
C PHE A 156 10.80 8.40 1.24
N PRO A 157 9.48 8.71 1.25
CA PRO A 157 8.46 7.77 1.69
C PRO A 157 8.49 6.45 0.92
N TYR A 158 8.18 5.36 1.60
CA TYR A 158 8.04 4.01 1.04
C TYR A 158 6.59 3.57 1.17
N PHE A 159 6.12 3.37 2.41
CA PHE A 159 4.74 3.00 2.72
C PHE A 159 4.04 4.04 3.57
N MET A 160 2.73 4.10 3.45
CA MET A 160 1.85 4.82 4.37
C MET A 160 0.82 3.86 4.96
N GLN A 161 0.41 4.11 6.21
CA GLN A 161 -0.59 3.29 6.89
C GLN A 161 -1.41 4.15 7.84
N ASP A 162 -2.70 3.84 7.96
CA ASP A 162 -3.54 4.33 9.06
C ASP A 162 -4.04 3.18 9.93
N ALA A 163 -4.56 3.51 11.13
CA ALA A 163 -5.08 2.49 12.01
C ALA A 163 -6.55 2.19 11.72
N VAL A 164 -6.88 0.91 11.76
CA VAL A 164 -8.24 0.39 11.63
C VAL A 164 -8.58 -0.47 12.84
N ILE A 165 -9.88 -0.57 13.14
CA ILE A 165 -10.40 -1.59 14.04
C ILE A 165 -11.01 -2.68 13.17
N ALA A 166 -10.27 -3.78 12.99
CA ALA A 166 -10.66 -4.92 12.18
C ALA A 166 -11.41 -5.95 13.04
N TYR A 167 -12.48 -6.54 12.53
CA TYR A 167 -13.24 -7.57 13.24
C TYR A 167 -13.71 -8.68 12.31
N ASN A 168 -13.73 -9.91 12.81
CA ASN A 168 -13.99 -11.12 12.03
C ASN A 168 -15.46 -11.56 12.19
N VAL A 169 -16.25 -11.38 11.14
CA VAL A 169 -17.69 -11.68 11.16
C VAL A 169 -18.01 -13.17 11.04
N ALA A 170 -17.07 -14.00 10.56
CA ALA A 170 -17.24 -15.45 10.56
C ALA A 170 -17.05 -16.06 11.95
N LYS A 171 -16.10 -15.55 12.74
CA LYS A 171 -15.87 -15.98 14.12
C LYS A 171 -16.93 -15.49 15.09
N ASN A 172 -17.42 -14.26 14.89
CA ASN A 172 -18.48 -13.68 15.69
C ASN A 172 -19.53 -13.00 14.78
N PRO A 173 -20.52 -13.76 14.29
CA PRO A 173 -21.58 -13.22 13.44
C PRO A 173 -22.35 -12.09 14.14
N VAL A 174 -22.53 -10.98 13.43
CA VAL A 174 -23.28 -9.83 13.93
C VAL A 174 -24.78 -10.20 14.05
N PRO A 175 -25.46 -9.88 15.17
CA PRO A 175 -26.90 -10.09 15.29
C PRO A 175 -27.66 -9.41 14.14
N GLN A 176 -28.65 -10.08 13.54
CA GLN A 176 -29.36 -9.59 12.35
C GLN A 176 -29.97 -8.20 12.53
N GLU A 177 -30.45 -7.88 13.73
CA GLU A 177 -30.98 -6.57 14.08
C GLU A 177 -29.93 -5.44 14.00
N ASN A 178 -28.66 -5.78 14.11
CA ASN A 178 -27.52 -4.85 14.12
C ASN A 178 -26.64 -4.98 12.87
N ALA A 179 -26.93 -5.93 11.97
CA ALA A 179 -26.16 -6.17 10.77
C ALA A 179 -26.65 -5.33 9.58
N THR A 180 -25.73 -5.01 8.68
CA THR A 180 -25.96 -4.61 7.29
C THR A 180 -26.12 -5.85 6.38
N GLU A 181 -26.36 -5.64 5.08
CA GLU A 181 -26.51 -6.73 4.10
C GLU A 181 -25.22 -7.57 3.93
N ASP A 182 -24.05 -6.93 4.03
CA ASP A 182 -22.75 -7.60 3.95
C ASP A 182 -22.32 -8.27 5.27
N GLY A 183 -23.18 -8.25 6.30
CA GLY A 183 -22.91 -8.86 7.61
C GLY A 183 -22.02 -8.03 8.55
N SER A 184 -21.63 -6.82 8.15
CA SER A 184 -20.93 -5.87 9.02
C SER A 184 -21.88 -5.25 10.06
N ILE A 185 -21.33 -4.56 11.06
CA ILE A 185 -22.15 -3.84 12.03
C ILE A 185 -22.70 -2.57 11.38
N ASP A 186 -24.01 -2.39 11.42
CA ASP A 186 -24.69 -1.15 11.04
C ASP A 186 -24.49 -0.10 12.14
N PHE A 187 -23.40 0.66 12.05
CA PHE A 187 -23.07 1.75 12.98
C PHE A 187 -24.12 2.85 12.96
N GLU A 188 -24.83 3.07 11.84
CA GLU A 188 -25.81 4.13 11.70
C GLU A 188 -27.01 3.96 12.63
N LYS A 189 -27.38 2.71 12.99
CA LYS A 189 -28.38 2.42 14.04
C LYS A 189 -28.04 3.06 15.39
N TYR A 190 -26.75 3.24 15.68
CA TYR A 190 -26.28 3.82 16.93
C TYR A 190 -26.14 5.35 16.87
N ARG A 191 -26.35 5.98 15.71
CA ARG A 191 -26.22 7.44 15.53
C ARG A 191 -27.13 8.24 16.45
N THR A 192 -28.34 7.76 16.73
CA THR A 192 -29.26 8.45 17.64
C THR A 192 -28.72 8.54 19.08
N THR A 193 -27.95 7.54 19.50
CA THR A 193 -27.33 7.44 20.82
C THR A 193 -26.05 8.27 20.90
N TYR A 194 -25.15 8.13 19.91
CA TYR A 194 -23.80 8.71 19.98
C TYR A 194 -23.61 9.99 19.15
N LYS A 195 -24.53 10.30 18.23
CA LYS A 195 -24.54 11.52 17.40
C LYS A 195 -23.23 11.75 16.63
N ASP A 196 -22.56 12.86 16.88
CA ASP A 196 -21.30 13.29 16.26
C ASP A 196 -20.09 12.47 16.74
N LYS A 197 -20.25 11.70 17.83
CA LYS A 197 -19.23 10.82 18.41
C LYS A 197 -19.33 9.38 17.93
N LEU A 198 -20.19 9.08 16.96
CA LEU A 198 -20.43 7.71 16.50
C LEU A 198 -19.13 7.00 16.10
N TYR A 199 -18.24 7.72 15.43
CA TYR A 199 -16.97 7.23 14.94
C TYR A 199 -15.79 7.57 15.87
N ASP A 200 -16.04 8.06 17.09
CA ASP A 200 -14.97 8.19 18.08
C ASP A 200 -14.53 6.79 18.51
N MET A 201 -13.22 6.59 18.72
CA MET A 201 -12.67 5.27 19.08
C MET A 201 -13.37 4.66 20.30
N SER A 202 -13.66 5.45 21.33
CA SER A 202 -14.41 5.00 22.52
C SER A 202 -15.80 4.43 22.19
N THR A 203 -16.53 5.07 21.28
CA THR A 203 -17.86 4.61 20.83
C THR A 203 -17.73 3.32 20.03
N ILE A 204 -16.76 3.24 19.11
CA ILE A 204 -16.53 2.06 18.30
C ILE A 204 -16.23 0.83 19.17
N LEU A 205 -15.31 0.97 20.13
CA LEU A 205 -14.98 -0.10 21.08
C LEU A 205 -16.21 -0.56 21.88
N THR A 206 -17.05 0.39 22.30
CA THR A 206 -18.30 0.11 23.02
C THR A 206 -19.29 -0.68 22.16
N ILE A 207 -19.51 -0.27 20.91
CA ILE A 207 -20.43 -0.94 19.99
C ILE A 207 -19.94 -2.35 19.67
N LEU A 208 -18.64 -2.53 19.42
CA LEU A 208 -18.05 -3.85 19.15
C LEU A 208 -18.23 -4.80 20.33
N SER A 209 -17.91 -4.35 21.56
CA SER A 209 -18.10 -5.16 22.76
C SER A 209 -19.58 -5.54 22.99
N GLN A 210 -20.51 -4.60 22.76
CA GLN A 210 -21.96 -4.85 22.81
C GLN A 210 -22.44 -5.89 21.80
N ASN A 211 -21.74 -6.04 20.67
CA ASN A 211 -22.02 -7.05 19.64
C ASN A 211 -21.17 -8.33 19.79
N GLY A 212 -20.54 -8.54 20.95
CA GLY A 212 -19.86 -9.80 21.27
C GLY A 212 -18.37 -9.87 20.87
N PHE A 213 -17.82 -8.83 20.27
CA PHE A 213 -16.40 -8.74 19.92
C PHE A 213 -15.57 -8.37 21.17
N ASN A 214 -15.15 -9.40 21.91
CA ASN A 214 -14.53 -9.26 23.23
C ASN A 214 -13.14 -9.90 23.33
N TYR A 215 -12.58 -10.43 22.24
CA TYR A 215 -11.25 -11.03 22.21
C TYR A 215 -10.35 -10.22 21.29
N TRP A 216 -9.61 -9.29 21.92
CA TRP A 216 -8.87 -8.22 21.30
C TRP A 216 -7.39 -8.57 21.11
N ASN A 217 -6.89 -8.30 19.92
CA ASN A 217 -5.49 -7.96 19.72
C ASN A 217 -5.33 -6.45 19.57
N ILE A 218 -4.28 -5.90 20.15
CA ILE A 218 -3.93 -4.48 20.00
C ILE A 218 -2.46 -4.41 19.63
N THR A 219 -2.14 -3.65 18.57
CA THR A 219 -0.75 -3.39 18.20
C THR A 219 0.03 -2.81 19.39
N ASP A 220 1.13 -3.47 19.78
CA ASP A 220 2.00 -3.07 20.89
C ASP A 220 2.98 -1.95 20.48
N ALA A 221 2.42 -0.89 19.88
CA ALA A 221 3.14 0.31 19.50
C ALA A 221 2.82 1.41 20.52
N VAL A 222 3.78 1.70 21.41
CA VAL A 222 3.56 2.60 22.56
C VAL A 222 3.08 3.99 22.13
N ARG A 223 3.66 4.53 21.06
CA ARG A 223 3.37 5.89 20.59
C ARG A 223 2.02 6.00 19.91
N ASP A 224 1.63 4.99 19.16
CA ASP A 224 0.33 4.83 18.52
C ASP A 224 -0.77 4.77 19.58
N ASN A 225 -0.57 3.91 20.59
CA ASN A 225 -1.46 3.79 21.72
C ASN A 225 -1.63 5.11 22.50
N MET A 226 -0.58 5.93 22.58
CA MET A 226 -0.70 7.28 23.15
C MET A 226 -1.51 8.24 22.27
N ILE A 227 -1.46 8.12 20.95
CA ILE A 227 -2.34 8.88 20.04
C ILE A 227 -3.80 8.48 20.30
N TYR A 228 -4.11 7.19 20.35
CA TYR A 228 -5.46 6.73 20.68
C TYR A 228 -5.91 7.24 22.05
N GLY A 229 -5.05 7.15 23.07
CA GLY A 229 -5.32 7.69 24.41
C GLY A 229 -5.58 9.20 24.40
N SER A 230 -4.94 9.96 23.51
CA SER A 230 -5.14 11.41 23.40
C SER A 230 -6.57 11.78 22.96
N THR A 231 -7.26 10.91 22.21
CA THR A 231 -8.67 11.10 21.82
C THR A 231 -9.63 10.95 22.99
N TYR A 232 -9.22 10.20 24.02
CA TYR A 232 -10.02 9.94 25.22
C TYR A 232 -9.66 10.86 26.40
N TRP A 233 -8.61 11.66 26.25
CA TRP A 233 -8.13 12.50 27.32
C TRP A 233 -9.03 13.73 27.54
N THR A 234 -9.75 13.74 28.65
CA THR A 234 -10.43 14.95 29.14
C THR A 234 -9.42 15.93 29.75
N ALA A 235 -8.85 16.81 28.94
CA ALA A 235 -7.99 17.89 29.45
C ALA A 235 -8.77 18.76 30.47
N PRO A 236 -8.20 19.13 31.64
CA PRO A 236 -8.80 20.12 32.53
C PRO A 236 -8.97 21.50 31.86
N GLU A 237 -9.83 22.36 32.40
CA GLU A 237 -10.16 23.68 31.81
C GLU A 237 -8.93 24.59 31.56
N LYS A 238 -9.03 25.38 30.48
CA LYS A 238 -8.05 26.23 29.74
C LYS A 238 -6.79 26.75 30.45
N GLY A 239 -5.66 26.69 29.72
CA GLY A 239 -4.56 27.67 29.84
C GLY A 239 -3.11 27.17 30.01
N GLY A 240 -2.82 25.87 29.81
CA GLY A 240 -1.45 25.32 29.89
C GLY A 240 -1.05 24.48 28.68
N ASP A 241 0.16 23.89 28.71
CA ASP A 241 0.73 22.93 27.71
C ASP A 241 -0.21 21.73 27.37
N GLU A 242 -1.36 21.64 28.02
CA GLU A 242 -2.35 20.57 27.98
C GLU A 242 -3.40 20.74 26.85
N GLU A 243 -3.57 21.94 26.26
CA GLU A 243 -4.41 22.14 25.05
C GLU A 243 -3.70 21.64 23.77
N ILE A 244 -2.36 21.67 23.78
CA ILE A 244 -1.47 21.29 22.65
C ILE A 244 -1.51 19.78 22.35
N ASN A 245 -1.98 18.94 23.28
CA ASN A 245 -1.85 17.48 23.20
C ASN A 245 -3.18 16.74 22.90
N ARG A 246 -4.26 17.45 22.57
CA ARG A 246 -5.50 16.81 22.09
C ARG A 246 -5.28 16.34 20.66
N HIS A 247 -5.11 15.04 20.47
CA HIS A 247 -4.93 14.40 19.16
C HIS A 247 -3.93 15.16 18.28
N SER A 248 -2.68 15.25 18.74
CA SER A 248 -1.62 16.01 18.02
C SER A 248 -0.31 15.25 17.86
N GLY A 249 -0.25 14.01 18.38
CA GLY A 249 0.97 13.20 18.43
C GLY A 249 2.09 13.71 19.35
N ALA A 250 1.91 14.90 19.96
CA ALA A 250 2.87 15.48 20.87
C ALA A 250 2.91 14.77 22.23
N VAL A 251 4.12 14.63 22.79
CA VAL A 251 4.35 14.02 24.10
C VAL A 251 5.43 14.80 24.82
N THR A 252 5.18 15.12 26.10
CA THR A 252 6.11 15.83 26.96
C THR A 252 6.35 15.07 28.26
N HIS A 253 7.34 15.51 29.05
CA HIS A 253 7.55 15.01 30.42
C HIS A 253 6.34 15.18 31.34
N PHE A 254 5.41 16.09 31.04
CA PHE A 254 4.21 16.33 31.85
C PHE A 254 2.99 15.55 31.35
N THR A 255 2.96 15.19 30.06
CA THR A 255 1.77 14.60 29.43
C THR A 255 1.88 13.09 29.19
N TYR A 256 3.08 12.51 29.11
CA TYR A 256 3.23 11.10 28.74
C TYR A 256 2.43 10.13 29.61
N ALA A 257 2.48 10.29 30.94
CA ALA A 257 1.75 9.41 31.86
C ALA A 257 0.23 9.55 31.69
N LYS A 258 -0.26 10.78 31.49
CA LYS A 258 -1.68 11.07 31.27
C LYS A 258 -2.20 10.47 29.96
N LEU A 259 -1.40 10.50 28.90
CA LEU A 259 -1.75 9.90 27.61
C LEU A 259 -1.82 8.37 27.71
N ILE A 260 -0.85 7.75 28.38
CA ILE A 260 -0.84 6.30 28.63
C ILE A 260 -2.03 5.90 29.51
N ASP A 261 -2.29 6.64 30.59
CA ASP A 261 -3.45 6.35 31.45
C ASP A 261 -4.79 6.57 30.72
N SER A 262 -4.88 7.58 29.85
CA SER A 262 -6.07 7.79 29.01
C SER A 262 -6.26 6.65 28.00
N PHE A 263 -5.19 6.11 27.42
CA PHE A 263 -5.27 4.90 26.59
C PHE A 263 -5.75 3.69 27.38
N VAL A 264 -5.20 3.49 28.58
CA VAL A 264 -5.64 2.42 29.47
C VAL A 264 -7.13 2.54 29.78
N ASN A 265 -7.58 3.73 30.16
CA ASN A 265 -8.98 3.99 30.45
C ASN A 265 -9.87 3.83 29.21
N LEU A 266 -9.41 4.28 28.03
CA LEU A 266 -10.11 4.10 26.76
C LEU A 266 -10.43 2.62 26.52
N ILE A 267 -9.44 1.74 26.66
CA ILE A 267 -9.66 0.30 26.47
C ILE A 267 -10.56 -0.25 27.58
N GLN A 268 -10.23 0.01 28.85
CA GLN A 268 -10.92 -0.64 29.98
C GLN A 268 -12.38 -0.18 30.14
N GLU A 269 -12.67 1.09 29.97
CA GLU A 269 -14.01 1.65 30.17
C GLU A 269 -14.97 1.29 29.02
N ASN A 270 -14.45 1.13 27.80
CA ASN A 270 -15.28 0.89 26.61
C ASN A 270 -15.37 -0.58 26.21
N THR A 271 -14.46 -1.44 26.66
CA THR A 271 -14.57 -2.90 26.50
C THR A 271 -15.05 -3.62 27.77
N SER A 272 -15.09 -2.93 28.92
CA SER A 272 -15.32 -3.52 30.25
C SER A 272 -14.31 -4.61 30.66
N LEU A 273 -13.20 -4.72 29.95
CA LEU A 273 -12.14 -5.70 30.20
C LEU A 273 -10.94 -5.04 30.86
N LYS A 274 -10.16 -5.80 31.64
CA LYS A 274 -8.88 -5.31 32.15
C LYS A 274 -7.79 -5.62 31.14
N LEU A 275 -6.83 -4.72 30.98
CA LEU A 275 -5.63 -4.98 30.16
C LEU A 275 -4.82 -6.20 30.64
N SER A 276 -4.91 -6.51 31.93
CA SER A 276 -4.29 -7.70 32.53
C SER A 276 -5.05 -9.00 32.23
N ASP A 277 -6.22 -8.93 31.58
CA ASP A 277 -7.01 -10.09 31.18
C ASP A 277 -6.47 -10.63 29.84
N THR A 278 -5.36 -11.36 29.91
CA THR A 278 -4.65 -11.87 28.74
C THR A 278 -5.45 -12.90 27.94
N ASP A 279 -6.54 -13.43 28.50
CA ASP A 279 -7.45 -14.32 27.77
C ASP A 279 -8.32 -13.52 26.78
N HIS A 280 -8.49 -12.21 27.00
CA HIS A 280 -9.34 -11.33 26.20
C HIS A 280 -8.62 -10.15 25.55
N ILE A 281 -7.47 -9.70 26.07
CA ILE A 281 -6.70 -8.59 25.52
C ILE A 281 -5.23 -9.02 25.38
N ASN A 282 -4.72 -8.98 24.15
CA ASN A 282 -3.32 -9.26 23.83
C ASN A 282 -2.66 -8.05 23.18
N PHE A 283 -1.45 -7.73 23.63
CA PHE A 283 -0.57 -6.72 23.02
C PHE A 283 0.49 -7.42 22.18
N ILE A 284 0.48 -7.17 20.87
CA ILE A 284 1.33 -7.87 19.91
C ILE A 284 2.02 -6.85 19.01
N GLY A 285 3.35 -6.92 18.88
CA GLY A 285 4.14 -6.02 18.04
C GLY A 285 4.46 -6.55 16.65
N ASP A 286 4.11 -7.81 16.36
CA ASP A 286 4.33 -8.47 15.06
C ASP A 286 3.00 -8.50 14.29
N GLY A 287 2.91 -7.74 13.20
CA GLY A 287 1.70 -7.61 12.37
C GLY A 287 1.19 -8.98 11.89
N LEU A 288 2.07 -9.84 11.39
CA LEU A 288 1.71 -11.19 10.92
C LEU A 288 1.14 -12.06 12.06
N ALA A 289 1.61 -11.87 13.29
CA ALA A 289 1.03 -12.56 14.44
C ALA A 289 -0.38 -12.03 14.78
N ILE A 290 -0.66 -10.75 14.56
CA ILE A 290 -2.00 -10.18 14.71
C ILE A 290 -2.94 -10.74 13.64
N VAL A 291 -2.52 -10.74 12.37
CA VAL A 291 -3.26 -11.31 11.23
C VAL A 291 -3.65 -12.75 11.52
N ASN A 292 -2.66 -13.61 11.79
CA ASN A 292 -2.88 -15.03 12.06
C ASN A 292 -3.83 -15.26 13.24
N ASN A 293 -3.70 -14.50 14.32
CA ASN A 293 -4.59 -14.62 15.46
C ASN A 293 -6.04 -14.25 15.11
N LEU A 294 -6.23 -13.17 14.33
CA LEU A 294 -7.55 -12.67 13.95
C LEU A 294 -8.29 -13.65 13.03
N ILE A 295 -7.60 -14.32 12.10
CA ILE A 295 -8.24 -15.21 11.11
C ILE A 295 -8.27 -16.68 11.53
N HIS A 296 -7.29 -17.18 12.30
CA HIS A 296 -7.17 -18.61 12.55
C HIS A 296 -8.38 -19.18 13.33
N PRO A 297 -9.08 -20.22 12.82
CA PRO A 297 -10.32 -20.72 13.43
C PRO A 297 -10.20 -21.30 14.85
N ALA A 298 -9.00 -21.66 15.29
CA ALA A 298 -8.76 -22.25 16.61
C ALA A 298 -8.54 -21.21 17.71
N LEU A 299 -8.36 -19.93 17.34
CA LEU A 299 -8.10 -18.85 18.27
C LEU A 299 -9.35 -17.98 18.43
N ASN A 300 -9.63 -17.61 19.67
CA ASN A 300 -10.85 -16.87 20.02
C ASN A 300 -10.81 -15.39 19.61
N VAL A 301 -9.63 -14.86 19.26
CA VAL A 301 -9.47 -13.47 18.81
C VAL A 301 -10.40 -13.21 17.64
N ASN A 302 -11.23 -12.18 17.78
CA ASN A 302 -12.25 -11.81 16.82
C ASN A 302 -12.26 -10.31 16.50
N VAL A 303 -11.38 -9.52 17.13
CA VAL A 303 -11.21 -8.09 16.86
C VAL A 303 -9.76 -7.67 17.09
N ALA A 304 -9.28 -6.72 16.29
CA ALA A 304 -7.95 -6.17 16.36
C ALA A 304 -7.94 -4.65 16.16
N ILE A 305 -7.06 -3.94 16.88
CA ILE A 305 -6.60 -2.60 16.51
C ILE A 305 -5.26 -2.80 15.80
N MET A 306 -5.22 -2.53 14.50
CA MET A 306 -4.10 -2.85 13.60
C MET A 306 -3.95 -1.79 12.50
N TYR A 307 -2.93 -1.92 11.65
CA TYR A 307 -2.81 -1.09 10.46
C TYR A 307 -3.67 -1.62 9.32
N ASN A 308 -4.08 -0.74 8.40
CA ASN A 308 -4.94 -1.10 7.29
C ASN A 308 -4.32 -2.15 6.35
N GLY A 309 -3.00 -2.14 6.14
CA GLY A 309 -2.31 -3.20 5.40
C GLY A 309 -2.44 -4.59 6.04
N ASP A 310 -2.25 -4.70 7.37
CA ASP A 310 -2.47 -5.96 8.09
C ASP A 310 -3.95 -6.41 8.02
N ALA A 311 -4.88 -5.47 7.89
CA ALA A 311 -6.30 -5.78 7.71
C ALA A 311 -6.60 -6.30 6.29
N ILE A 312 -5.89 -5.85 5.25
CA ILE A 312 -5.94 -6.45 3.90
C ILE A 312 -5.45 -7.89 3.95
N ASP A 313 -4.30 -8.15 4.58
CA ASP A 313 -3.78 -9.51 4.76
C ASP A 313 -4.76 -10.42 5.52
N SER A 314 -5.47 -9.85 6.49
CA SER A 314 -6.50 -10.57 7.23
C SER A 314 -7.75 -10.82 6.37
N TYR A 315 -8.09 -9.89 5.48
CA TYR A 315 -9.24 -10.01 4.58
C TYR A 315 -9.01 -11.11 3.53
N TYR A 316 -7.81 -11.15 2.93
CA TYR A 316 -7.34 -12.23 2.05
C TYR A 316 -6.64 -13.33 2.86
N GLY A 317 -7.31 -13.80 3.92
CA GLY A 317 -6.74 -14.71 4.90
C GLY A 317 -6.46 -16.12 4.37
N ALA A 318 -7.01 -16.52 3.21
CA ALA A 318 -6.84 -17.85 2.65
C ALA A 318 -5.36 -18.18 2.33
N ASP A 319 -4.56 -17.16 1.98
CA ASP A 319 -3.13 -17.31 1.68
C ASP A 319 -2.28 -17.48 2.95
N ASN A 320 -2.81 -17.03 4.09
CA ASN A 320 -2.12 -17.04 5.38
C ASN A 320 -2.44 -18.29 6.22
N VAL A 321 -3.70 -18.75 6.20
CA VAL A 321 -4.16 -19.89 7.02
C VAL A 321 -5.02 -20.85 6.23
N ASP A 322 -4.55 -22.10 6.10
CA ASP A 322 -5.28 -23.19 5.46
C ASP A 322 -6.71 -23.35 6.00
N GLY A 323 -7.69 -23.31 5.09
CA GLY A 323 -9.10 -23.53 5.39
C GLY A 323 -9.87 -22.31 5.91
N VAL A 324 -9.26 -21.12 5.89
CA VAL A 324 -9.95 -19.83 5.99
C VAL A 324 -10.43 -19.40 4.60
N LYS A 325 -11.51 -18.62 4.54
CA LYS A 325 -12.00 -17.99 3.32
C LYS A 325 -11.68 -16.50 3.36
N ASP A 326 -11.52 -15.91 2.17
CA ASP A 326 -11.44 -14.46 2.05
C ASP A 326 -12.81 -13.82 2.30
N GLY A 327 -12.82 -12.54 2.63
CA GLY A 327 -14.07 -11.80 2.81
C GLY A 327 -14.65 -11.80 4.23
N ASP A 328 -13.97 -12.40 5.21
CA ASP A 328 -14.49 -12.55 6.58
C ASP A 328 -14.15 -11.37 7.52
N ILE A 329 -13.35 -10.40 7.05
CA ILE A 329 -12.92 -9.24 7.83
C ILE A 329 -13.73 -7.99 7.45
N ARG A 330 -14.11 -7.22 8.46
CA ARG A 330 -14.66 -5.87 8.32
C ARG A 330 -13.81 -4.90 9.10
N VAL A 331 -13.77 -3.66 8.66
CA VAL A 331 -13.02 -2.60 9.35
C VAL A 331 -13.92 -1.42 9.66
N ILE A 332 -13.48 -0.65 10.64
CA ILE A 332 -13.97 0.69 10.89
C ILE A 332 -12.79 1.56 11.30
N ARG A 333 -12.71 2.76 10.74
CA ARG A 333 -11.68 3.74 11.10
C ARG A 333 -12.19 4.69 12.18
N PRO A 334 -11.42 4.92 13.25
CA PRO A 334 -11.76 5.94 14.23
C PRO A 334 -11.57 7.34 13.62
N LYS A 335 -12.44 8.28 14.01
CA LYS A 335 -12.36 9.69 13.56
C LYS A 335 -11.04 10.35 13.96
N GLY A 336 -10.56 10.11 15.18
CA GLY A 336 -9.21 10.50 15.59
C GLY A 336 -8.26 9.35 15.31
N ASN A 337 -7.47 9.46 14.25
CA ASN A 337 -6.59 8.41 13.76
C ASN A 337 -5.12 8.87 13.68
N LEU A 338 -4.21 7.91 13.51
CA LEU A 338 -2.82 8.17 13.17
C LEU A 338 -2.61 7.98 11.67
N LEU A 339 -1.61 8.66 11.13
CA LEU A 339 -1.00 8.31 9.85
C LEU A 339 0.48 8.03 10.13
N LEU A 340 0.95 6.88 9.67
CA LEU A 340 2.37 6.54 9.68
C LEU A 340 2.90 6.56 8.26
N THR A 341 4.16 6.96 8.13
CA THR A 341 4.92 6.66 6.93
C THR A 341 6.26 6.07 7.34
N ASP A 342 6.66 5.01 6.65
CA ASP A 342 8.02 4.47 6.68
C ASP A 342 8.70 4.78 5.34
N GLY A 343 10.02 4.94 5.34
CA GLY A 343 10.72 5.45 4.18
C GLY A 343 12.24 5.40 4.26
N PHE A 344 12.84 5.62 3.10
CA PHE A 344 14.27 5.52 2.87
C PHE A 344 15.04 6.68 3.50
N VAL A 345 16.07 6.34 4.27
CA VAL A 345 17.04 7.27 4.87
C VAL A 345 18.47 6.83 4.62
N ILE A 346 19.39 7.80 4.57
CA ILE A 346 20.82 7.58 4.33
C ILE A 346 21.63 8.12 5.50
N SER A 347 22.63 7.39 5.98
CA SER A 347 23.54 7.86 7.04
C SER A 347 24.34 9.09 6.60
N SER A 348 24.54 10.07 7.49
CA SER A 348 25.36 11.27 7.21
C SER A 348 26.86 10.99 7.15
N GLN A 349 27.30 9.83 7.64
CA GLN A 349 28.72 9.49 7.82
C GLN A 349 29.33 8.76 6.62
N ILE A 350 28.55 8.52 5.57
CA ILE A 350 29.03 7.83 4.37
C ILE A 350 29.57 8.82 3.33
N SER A 351 30.48 8.33 2.48
CA SER A 351 30.98 9.12 1.34
C SER A 351 29.87 9.37 0.31
N GLU A 352 29.94 10.49 -0.42
CA GLU A 352 29.00 10.81 -1.51
C GLU A 352 28.87 9.66 -2.53
N GLN A 353 29.98 9.03 -2.93
CA GLN A 353 29.95 7.87 -3.83
C GLN A 353 29.06 6.73 -3.29
N LYS A 354 29.22 6.38 -2.01
CA LYS A 354 28.40 5.32 -1.37
C LYS A 354 26.95 5.73 -1.20
N ALA A 355 26.67 7.00 -0.93
CA ALA A 355 25.31 7.53 -0.94
C ALA A 355 24.67 7.38 -2.32
N GLN A 356 25.40 7.68 -3.40
CA GLN A 356 24.90 7.49 -4.76
C GLN A 356 24.66 6.00 -5.09
N GLU A 357 25.60 5.12 -4.75
CA GLU A 357 25.47 3.67 -4.98
C GLU A 357 24.22 3.10 -4.29
N VAL A 358 23.97 3.45 -3.02
CA VAL A 358 22.78 2.95 -2.31
C VAL A 358 21.49 3.58 -2.84
N THR A 359 21.49 4.87 -3.17
CA THR A 359 20.33 5.52 -3.81
C THR A 359 19.99 4.89 -5.15
N ILE A 360 20.98 4.53 -5.96
CA ILE A 360 20.76 3.81 -7.24
C ILE A 360 20.15 2.44 -7.00
N SER A 361 20.66 1.68 -6.02
CA SER A 361 20.13 0.34 -5.70
C SER A 361 18.69 0.39 -5.21
N VAL A 362 18.33 1.37 -4.37
CA VAL A 362 16.93 1.55 -3.92
C VAL A 362 16.05 2.06 -5.06
N ARG A 363 16.55 2.97 -5.89
CA ARG A 363 15.87 3.42 -7.10
C ARG A 363 15.54 2.26 -8.04
N GLU A 364 16.47 1.34 -8.27
CA GLU A 364 16.28 0.23 -9.22
C GLU A 364 15.50 -0.96 -8.63
N SER A 365 15.18 -0.92 -7.33
CA SER A 365 14.33 -1.89 -6.63
C SER A 365 12.94 -1.29 -6.34
N ILE A 366 12.75 -0.77 -5.13
CA ILE A 366 11.43 -0.37 -4.63
C ILE A 366 10.90 0.96 -5.21
N TYR A 367 11.73 1.74 -5.91
CA TYR A 367 11.33 2.99 -6.57
C TYR A 367 11.58 2.99 -8.08
N GLN A 368 11.51 1.81 -8.71
CA GLN A 368 11.92 1.57 -10.10
C GLN A 368 11.30 2.52 -11.12
N ARG A 369 10.07 2.99 -10.89
CA ARG A 369 9.32 3.84 -11.81
C ARG A 369 9.48 5.35 -11.59
N VAL A 370 10.15 5.79 -10.51
CA VAL A 370 10.35 7.24 -10.26
C VAL A 370 11.02 7.96 -11.44
N PRO A 371 12.05 7.41 -12.12
CA PRO A 371 12.63 8.06 -13.30
C PRO A 371 11.68 8.24 -14.49
N GLU A 372 10.67 7.39 -14.62
CA GLU A 372 9.67 7.54 -15.69
C GLU A 372 8.68 8.66 -15.37
N LEU A 373 8.25 8.77 -14.11
CA LEU A 373 7.40 9.88 -13.65
C LEU A 373 8.02 11.23 -13.98
N VAL A 374 9.34 11.36 -13.82
CA VAL A 374 10.05 12.58 -14.23
C VAL A 374 9.90 12.87 -15.71
N LYS A 375 10.14 11.88 -16.57
CA LYS A 375 9.99 12.06 -18.02
C LYS A 375 8.56 12.49 -18.36
N ILE A 376 7.55 11.96 -17.67
CA ILE A 376 6.16 12.38 -17.84
C ILE A 376 6.01 13.84 -17.44
N ILE A 377 6.48 14.26 -16.26
CA ILE A 377 6.43 15.66 -15.81
C ILE A 377 7.11 16.58 -16.83
N GLU A 378 8.26 16.18 -17.39
CA GLU A 378 8.96 16.94 -18.43
C GLU A 378 8.15 17.10 -19.73
N THR A 379 7.32 16.11 -20.10
CA THR A 379 6.43 16.25 -21.28
C THR A 379 5.34 17.30 -21.08
N PHE A 380 4.98 17.59 -19.83
CA PHE A 380 4.03 18.65 -19.49
C PHE A 380 4.68 20.02 -19.28
N ASP A 381 6.02 20.12 -19.22
CA ASP A 381 6.76 21.35 -18.90
C ASP A 381 6.80 22.36 -20.07
N GLN A 382 5.62 22.76 -20.55
CA GLN A 382 5.39 23.96 -21.36
C GLN A 382 5.16 25.17 -20.44
N GLU A 383 5.59 26.35 -20.89
CA GLU A 383 5.81 27.59 -20.10
C GLU A 383 4.93 27.70 -18.81
N ASN A 384 5.48 27.19 -17.69
CA ASN A 384 4.97 27.28 -16.31
C ASN A 384 4.10 26.12 -15.75
N PHE A 385 4.20 24.89 -16.28
CA PHE A 385 3.56 23.73 -15.63
C PHE A 385 4.03 23.54 -14.18
N LEU A 386 5.34 23.70 -13.94
CA LEU A 386 5.95 23.72 -12.60
C LEU A 386 5.73 25.03 -11.84
N GLY A 387 4.68 25.80 -12.13
CA GLY A 387 4.27 26.97 -11.35
C GLY A 387 3.68 26.59 -9.99
N GLU A 388 2.47 27.06 -9.70
CA GLU A 388 1.67 26.56 -8.57
C GLU A 388 1.20 25.13 -8.87
N ILE A 389 1.40 24.20 -7.91
CA ILE A 389 0.93 22.83 -8.02
C ILE A 389 -0.52 22.77 -7.55
N THR A 390 -1.42 22.35 -8.43
CA THR A 390 -2.86 22.23 -8.19
C THR A 390 -3.28 20.76 -8.27
N GLN A 391 -4.44 20.42 -7.70
CA GLN A 391 -4.99 19.06 -7.77
C GLN A 391 -5.16 18.61 -9.23
N GLU A 392 -5.66 19.49 -10.11
CA GLU A 392 -5.78 19.21 -11.55
C GLU A 392 -4.45 18.79 -12.20
N LYS A 393 -3.33 19.43 -11.85
CA LYS A 393 -2.02 19.04 -12.38
C LYS A 393 -1.55 17.68 -11.85
N ILE A 394 -1.83 17.41 -10.58
CA ILE A 394 -1.55 16.09 -9.98
C ILE A 394 -2.37 15.03 -10.72
N ASP A 395 -3.67 15.27 -10.94
CA ASP A 395 -4.56 14.34 -11.63
C ASP A 395 -4.12 14.11 -13.08
N LEU A 396 -3.67 15.13 -13.82
CA LEU A 396 -3.16 14.95 -15.19
C LEU A 396 -1.90 14.07 -15.25
N ILE A 397 -0.93 14.28 -14.35
CA ILE A 397 0.29 13.47 -14.27
C ILE A 397 -0.06 12.03 -13.88
N LYS A 398 -0.94 11.88 -12.90
CA LYS A 398 -1.45 10.60 -12.39
C LYS A 398 -2.14 9.81 -13.50
N GLU A 399 -3.13 10.39 -14.18
CA GLU A 399 -3.83 9.73 -15.30
C GLU A 399 -2.89 9.37 -16.45
N LYS A 400 -1.94 10.25 -16.79
CA LYS A 400 -0.96 9.94 -17.83
C LYS A 400 -0.13 8.71 -17.48
N THR A 401 0.31 8.63 -16.22
CA THR A 401 1.12 7.52 -15.72
C THR A 401 0.31 6.22 -15.66
N LEU A 402 -0.92 6.29 -15.16
CA LEU A 402 -1.82 5.13 -15.09
C LEU A 402 -2.12 4.57 -16.47
N ALA A 403 -2.39 5.42 -17.47
CA ALA A 403 -2.67 4.98 -18.84
C ALA A 403 -1.45 4.32 -19.51
N LEU A 404 -0.24 4.84 -19.27
CA LEU A 404 0.99 4.23 -19.78
C LEU A 404 1.29 2.89 -19.09
N THR A 405 1.19 2.85 -17.77
CA THR A 405 1.40 1.64 -16.96
C THR A 405 0.42 0.54 -17.36
N TRP A 406 -0.86 0.87 -17.45
CA TRP A 406 -1.90 -0.03 -17.95
C TRP A 406 -1.57 -0.55 -19.35
N LYS A 407 -1.22 0.33 -20.28
CA LYS A 407 -0.91 -0.06 -21.66
C LYS A 407 0.26 -1.04 -21.71
N ASP A 408 1.34 -0.76 -20.97
CA ASP A 408 2.55 -1.57 -20.96
C ASP A 408 2.26 -2.97 -20.41
N LEU A 409 1.71 -3.06 -19.20
CA LEU A 409 1.40 -4.33 -18.55
C LEU A 409 0.33 -5.11 -19.32
N GLN A 410 -0.73 -4.45 -19.77
CA GLN A 410 -1.80 -5.12 -20.47
C GLN A 410 -1.39 -5.61 -21.87
N SER A 411 -0.44 -4.93 -22.52
CA SER A 411 0.15 -5.44 -23.76
C SER A 411 0.90 -6.75 -23.52
N ILE A 412 1.66 -6.84 -22.42
CA ILE A 412 2.43 -8.05 -22.07
C ILE A 412 1.49 -9.19 -21.68
N TYR A 413 0.50 -8.90 -20.82
CA TYR A 413 -0.55 -9.84 -20.45
C TYR A 413 -1.23 -10.40 -21.71
N LEU A 414 -1.74 -9.54 -22.59
CA LEU A 414 -2.46 -9.97 -23.78
C LEU A 414 -1.55 -10.67 -24.81
N GLU A 415 -0.27 -10.33 -24.89
CA GLU A 415 0.66 -11.03 -25.76
C GLU A 415 0.82 -12.51 -25.36
N LYS A 416 0.94 -12.78 -24.05
CA LYS A 416 0.96 -14.13 -23.49
C LYS A 416 -0.43 -14.77 -23.57
N TYR A 417 -1.48 -14.01 -23.30
CA TYR A 417 -2.86 -14.49 -23.37
C TYR A 417 -3.24 -15.01 -24.77
N PHE A 418 -2.70 -14.37 -25.82
CA PHE A 418 -2.89 -14.78 -27.22
C PHE A 418 -1.69 -15.54 -27.82
N GLU A 419 -0.87 -16.21 -27.01
CA GLU A 419 0.34 -16.90 -27.47
C GLU A 419 0.10 -17.86 -28.66
N ASN A 420 -1.07 -18.50 -28.69
CA ASN A 420 -1.47 -19.48 -29.68
C ASN A 420 -2.05 -18.85 -30.97
N SER A 421 -2.12 -17.52 -31.06
CA SER A 421 -2.65 -16.79 -32.21
C SER A 421 -1.62 -15.81 -32.77
N SER A 422 -0.85 -16.25 -33.78
CA SER A 422 0.15 -15.41 -34.44
C SER A 422 -0.43 -14.13 -35.05
N TYR A 423 -1.68 -14.18 -35.51
CA TYR A 423 -2.38 -13.02 -36.08
C TYR A 423 -2.69 -11.95 -35.04
N LEU A 424 -3.27 -12.35 -33.89
CA LEU A 424 -3.60 -11.40 -32.82
C LEU A 424 -2.32 -10.77 -32.27
N LYS A 425 -1.27 -11.56 -32.04
CA LYS A 425 0.04 -11.04 -31.64
C LYS A 425 0.59 -9.98 -32.59
N ALA A 426 0.51 -10.22 -33.90
CA ALA A 426 1.04 -9.30 -34.91
C ALA A 426 0.32 -7.94 -34.95
N ASN A 427 -0.92 -7.85 -34.44
CA ASN A 427 -1.73 -6.63 -34.47
C ASN A 427 -1.95 -6.03 -33.08
N LEU A 428 -1.43 -6.66 -32.02
CA LEU A 428 -1.72 -6.29 -30.63
C LEU A 428 -1.29 -4.86 -30.33
N ALA A 429 -0.10 -4.45 -30.78
CA ALA A 429 0.40 -3.09 -30.55
C ALA A 429 -0.54 -2.01 -31.12
N THR A 430 -1.12 -2.24 -32.31
CA THR A 430 -2.09 -1.30 -32.91
C THR A 430 -3.40 -1.28 -32.14
N PHE A 431 -3.87 -2.44 -31.69
CA PHE A 431 -5.07 -2.54 -30.86
C PHE A 431 -4.88 -1.84 -29.51
N MET A 432 -3.77 -2.07 -28.83
CA MET A 432 -3.45 -1.44 -27.54
C MET A 432 -3.26 0.06 -27.66
N GLU A 433 -2.65 0.55 -28.74
CA GLU A 433 -2.57 2.00 -28.99
C GLU A 433 -3.95 2.62 -29.17
N LEU A 434 -4.87 1.94 -29.87
CA LEU A 434 -6.24 2.42 -30.05
C LEU A 434 -6.98 2.55 -28.72
N LEU A 435 -6.93 1.52 -27.87
CA LEU A 435 -7.55 1.55 -26.55
C LEU A 435 -6.88 2.56 -25.62
N HIS A 436 -5.54 2.64 -25.61
CA HIS A 436 -4.78 3.66 -24.86
C HIS A 436 -5.23 5.08 -25.21
N ASN A 437 -5.47 5.38 -26.49
CA ASN A 437 -5.98 6.68 -26.91
C ASN A 437 -7.37 7.02 -26.34
N LYS A 438 -8.18 6.01 -26.00
CA LYS A 438 -9.50 6.16 -25.38
C LYS A 438 -9.41 6.32 -23.87
N VAL A 439 -8.60 5.51 -23.21
CA VAL A 439 -8.53 5.47 -21.74
C VAL A 439 -7.59 6.52 -21.13
N ASP A 440 -6.65 7.08 -21.89
CA ASP A 440 -5.73 8.12 -21.39
C ASP A 440 -6.48 9.44 -21.13
N LEU A 441 -6.95 9.61 -19.89
CA LEU A 441 -7.73 10.76 -19.44
C LEU A 441 -6.92 12.07 -19.40
N SER A 442 -5.59 12.01 -19.48
CA SER A 442 -4.75 13.20 -19.57
C SER A 442 -4.82 13.89 -20.94
N LYS A 443 -5.43 13.24 -21.95
CA LYS A 443 -5.53 13.80 -23.30
C LYS A 443 -6.67 14.81 -23.40
N PRO A 444 -6.49 15.92 -24.15
CA PRO A 444 -7.52 16.94 -24.31
C PRO A 444 -8.87 16.42 -24.83
N GLN A 445 -8.88 15.40 -25.70
CA GLN A 445 -10.12 14.82 -26.20
C GLN A 445 -10.93 14.04 -25.15
N ASN A 446 -10.32 13.66 -24.03
CA ASN A 446 -10.94 12.87 -22.97
C ASN A 446 -11.28 13.73 -21.73
N GLN A 447 -11.16 15.06 -21.84
CA GLN A 447 -11.39 16.01 -20.74
C GLN A 447 -12.78 15.86 -20.11
N GLN A 448 -13.82 15.60 -20.90
CA GLN A 448 -15.19 15.40 -20.35
C GLN A 448 -15.27 14.16 -19.47
N VAL A 449 -14.56 13.09 -19.82
CA VAL A 449 -14.53 11.84 -19.04
C VAL A 449 -13.70 12.05 -17.78
N LEU A 450 -12.59 12.79 -17.86
CA LEU A 450 -11.80 13.22 -16.70
C LEU A 450 -12.67 14.03 -15.71
N GLU A 451 -13.42 15.00 -16.22
CA GLU A 451 -14.28 15.84 -15.40
C GLU A 451 -15.39 15.04 -14.72
N ARG A 452 -16.02 14.13 -15.46
CA ARG A 452 -17.01 13.20 -14.92
C ARG A 452 -16.41 12.32 -13.82
N PHE A 453 -15.22 11.76 -14.04
CA PHE A 453 -14.57 10.87 -13.08
C PHE A 453 -14.21 11.55 -11.76
N TYR A 454 -13.66 12.78 -11.81
CA TYR A 454 -13.17 13.47 -10.61
C TYR A 454 -14.16 14.42 -9.93
N PHE A 455 -15.13 14.96 -10.66
CA PHE A 455 -15.93 16.09 -10.19
C PHE A 455 -17.44 15.87 -10.18
N GLU A 456 -17.96 14.83 -10.84
CA GLU A 456 -19.37 14.49 -10.70
C GLU A 456 -19.61 13.73 -9.38
N GLU A 457 -20.78 13.99 -8.76
CA GLU A 457 -21.18 13.28 -7.55
C GLU A 457 -21.46 11.81 -7.88
N GLU A 458 -20.88 10.93 -7.07
CA GLU A 458 -21.07 9.49 -7.16
C GLU A 458 -22.56 9.15 -6.94
N ASN A 459 -23.13 8.43 -7.90
CA ASN A 459 -24.42 7.75 -7.72
C ASN A 459 -24.15 6.26 -7.54
N GLU A 460 -25.00 5.54 -6.79
CA GLU A 460 -24.81 4.10 -6.49
C GLU A 460 -24.57 3.26 -7.77
N ASP A 461 -25.26 3.57 -8.87
CA ASP A 461 -25.11 2.87 -10.16
C ASP A 461 -23.76 3.14 -10.88
N GLN A 462 -22.91 4.04 -10.37
CA GLN A 462 -21.65 4.48 -10.98
C GLN A 462 -20.44 4.33 -10.04
N SER A 463 -20.57 3.63 -8.92
CA SER A 463 -19.47 3.51 -7.93
C SER A 463 -18.19 2.96 -8.56
N ASP A 464 -18.29 1.88 -9.33
CA ASP A 464 -17.13 1.29 -9.98
C ASP A 464 -16.49 2.23 -11.02
N PHE A 465 -17.28 3.14 -11.64
CA PHE A 465 -16.73 4.11 -12.58
C PHE A 465 -15.82 5.11 -11.87
N HIS A 466 -16.18 5.57 -10.66
CA HIS A 466 -15.36 6.46 -9.83
C HIS A 466 -14.18 5.73 -9.15
N ILE A 467 -14.11 4.42 -9.29
CA ILE A 467 -12.93 3.62 -8.92
C ILE A 467 -12.03 3.47 -10.14
N ASN A 468 -12.52 2.79 -11.18
CA ASN A 468 -11.79 2.58 -12.42
C ASN A 468 -12.68 2.92 -13.64
N PRO A 469 -12.37 4.00 -14.40
CA PRO A 469 -13.19 4.40 -15.54
C PRO A 469 -12.91 3.57 -16.80
N TYR A 470 -11.84 2.76 -16.85
CA TYR A 470 -11.39 2.08 -18.06
C TYR A 470 -12.38 1.03 -18.58
N PRO A 471 -12.97 0.14 -17.75
CA PRO A 471 -13.97 -0.82 -18.21
C PRO A 471 -15.14 -0.11 -18.92
N TYR A 472 -15.61 1.01 -18.39
CA TYR A 472 -16.73 1.78 -18.96
C TYR A 472 -16.37 2.43 -20.29
N ILE A 473 -15.21 3.08 -20.38
CA ILE A 473 -14.71 3.70 -21.62
C ILE A 473 -14.54 2.64 -22.72
N ILE A 474 -13.99 1.48 -22.35
CA ILE A 474 -13.81 0.36 -23.28
C ILE A 474 -15.18 -0.21 -23.68
N LYS A 475 -16.12 -0.38 -22.74
CA LYS A 475 -17.48 -0.87 -23.02
C LYS A 475 -18.23 0.02 -24.00
N GLU A 476 -18.21 1.33 -23.79
CA GLU A 476 -18.81 2.30 -24.70
C GLU A 476 -18.19 2.18 -26.09
N TYR A 477 -16.87 2.15 -26.18
CA TYR A 477 -16.16 1.97 -27.45
C TYR A 477 -16.53 0.66 -28.14
N LEU A 478 -16.56 -0.47 -27.42
CA LEU A 478 -16.89 -1.77 -28.00
C LEU A 478 -18.34 -1.82 -28.48
N ASN A 479 -19.28 -1.23 -27.74
CA ASN A 479 -20.68 -1.16 -28.15
C ASN A 479 -20.87 -0.28 -29.40
N GLU A 480 -20.21 0.88 -29.46
CA GLU A 480 -20.25 1.77 -30.63
C GLU A 480 -19.71 1.10 -31.90
N GLN A 481 -18.61 0.34 -31.78
CA GLN A 481 -17.94 -0.25 -32.95
C GLN A 481 -18.46 -1.63 -33.33
N PHE A 482 -18.92 -2.43 -32.36
CA PHE A 482 -19.21 -3.85 -32.54
C PHE A 482 -20.60 -4.27 -32.03
N GLY A 483 -21.43 -3.31 -31.60
CA GLY A 483 -22.76 -3.56 -31.03
C GLY A 483 -23.63 -4.48 -31.89
N GLU A 484 -23.69 -4.27 -33.20
CA GLU A 484 -24.49 -5.11 -34.12
C GLU A 484 -24.00 -6.57 -34.15
N ILE A 485 -22.68 -6.80 -34.12
CA ILE A 485 -22.14 -8.17 -34.15
C ILE A 485 -22.40 -8.85 -32.80
N LEU A 486 -22.33 -8.09 -31.70
CA LEU A 486 -22.65 -8.58 -30.36
C LEU A 486 -24.15 -8.86 -30.21
N ASP A 487 -25.05 -8.04 -30.77
CA ASP A 487 -26.49 -8.31 -30.81
C ASP A 487 -26.78 -9.66 -31.49
N ASN A 488 -26.23 -9.87 -32.68
CA ASN A 488 -26.34 -11.13 -33.41
C ASN A 488 -25.74 -12.33 -32.64
N THR A 489 -24.71 -12.09 -31.84
CA THR A 489 -24.08 -13.13 -31.01
C THR A 489 -24.96 -13.46 -29.81
N SER A 490 -25.49 -12.44 -29.13
CA SER A 490 -26.43 -12.58 -28.01
C SER A 490 -27.72 -13.29 -28.42
N GLU A 491 -28.29 -12.99 -29.59
CA GLU A 491 -29.43 -13.72 -30.13
C GLU A 491 -29.16 -15.22 -30.25
N LYS A 492 -27.97 -15.58 -30.77
CA LYS A 492 -27.56 -16.98 -30.89
C LYS A 492 -27.37 -17.63 -29.53
N VAL A 493 -26.71 -16.95 -28.59
CA VAL A 493 -26.52 -17.43 -27.21
C VAL A 493 -27.88 -17.73 -26.56
N VAL A 494 -28.79 -16.75 -26.53
CA VAL A 494 -30.13 -16.91 -25.97
C VAL A 494 -30.88 -18.07 -26.64
N SER A 495 -30.74 -18.22 -27.96
CA SER A 495 -31.39 -19.32 -28.69
C SER A 495 -30.82 -20.71 -28.34
N LEU A 496 -29.52 -20.81 -28.07
CA LEU A 496 -28.87 -22.07 -27.70
C LEU A 496 -29.28 -22.52 -26.29
N TYR A 497 -29.27 -21.60 -25.34
CA TYR A 497 -29.67 -21.89 -23.95
C TYR A 497 -31.16 -22.25 -23.85
N LYS A 498 -32.05 -21.58 -24.59
CA LYS A 498 -33.47 -21.98 -24.68
C LYS A 498 -33.70 -23.36 -25.30
N GLN A 499 -32.73 -23.89 -26.04
CA GLN A 499 -32.79 -25.19 -26.69
C GLN A 499 -32.04 -26.29 -25.90
N ASP A 500 -31.55 -26.00 -24.70
CA ASP A 500 -30.77 -26.91 -23.86
C ASP A 500 -29.51 -27.44 -24.60
N GLN A 501 -28.94 -26.60 -25.47
CA GLN A 501 -27.78 -26.96 -26.30
C GLN A 501 -26.46 -26.66 -25.60
N ASN A 502 -25.52 -27.58 -25.77
CA ASN A 502 -24.22 -27.64 -25.10
C ASN A 502 -23.32 -26.41 -25.41
N ILE A 503 -22.62 -25.92 -24.39
CA ILE A 503 -21.59 -24.85 -24.42
C ILE A 503 -20.56 -25.01 -25.56
N ASN A 504 -20.27 -26.25 -25.97
CA ASN A 504 -19.41 -26.54 -27.12
C ASN A 504 -19.89 -25.91 -28.43
N LYS A 505 -21.22 -25.81 -28.64
CA LYS A 505 -21.78 -25.20 -29.85
C LYS A 505 -21.67 -23.69 -29.82
N LEU A 506 -21.79 -23.07 -28.65
CA LEU A 506 -21.52 -21.65 -28.47
C LEU A 506 -20.06 -21.34 -28.82
N LYS A 507 -19.13 -22.17 -28.31
CA LYS A 507 -17.71 -22.07 -28.66
C LYS A 507 -17.47 -22.15 -30.17
N GLU A 508 -18.06 -23.14 -30.86
CA GLU A 508 -17.94 -23.25 -32.32
C GLU A 508 -18.43 -21.99 -33.05
N ILE A 509 -19.54 -21.39 -32.60
CA ILE A 509 -20.07 -20.15 -33.15
C ILE A 509 -19.08 -19.00 -32.94
N LEU A 510 -18.55 -18.83 -31.74
CA LEU A 510 -17.61 -17.75 -31.44
C LEU A 510 -16.29 -17.90 -32.19
N VAL A 511 -15.75 -19.11 -32.27
CA VAL A 511 -14.58 -19.42 -33.08
C VAL A 511 -14.83 -19.09 -34.56
N SER A 512 -16.05 -19.30 -35.07
CA SER A 512 -16.39 -18.97 -36.46
C SER A 512 -16.38 -17.46 -36.77
N TYR A 513 -16.46 -16.60 -35.75
CA TYR A 513 -16.34 -15.15 -35.90
C TYR A 513 -14.89 -14.66 -35.93
N ILE A 514 -13.94 -15.46 -35.46
CA ILE A 514 -12.51 -15.16 -35.54
C ILE A 514 -12.07 -15.34 -37.00
N LYS A 515 -12.17 -14.27 -37.79
CA LYS A 515 -11.91 -14.28 -39.24
C LYS A 515 -10.59 -13.58 -39.58
N SER A 516 -9.59 -13.85 -38.76
CA SER A 516 -8.14 -13.67 -39.00
C SER A 516 -7.65 -12.30 -39.45
N ASN A 517 -8.46 -11.22 -39.40
CA ASN A 517 -8.06 -9.87 -39.85
C ASN A 517 -8.95 -8.71 -39.32
N SER A 518 -9.72 -8.89 -38.24
CA SER A 518 -10.60 -7.84 -37.70
C SER A 518 -10.32 -7.51 -36.23
N PHE A 519 -10.56 -6.26 -35.81
CA PHE A 519 -10.47 -5.89 -34.38
C PHE A 519 -11.45 -6.68 -33.50
N SER A 520 -12.60 -7.07 -34.04
CA SER A 520 -13.54 -7.95 -33.34
C SER A 520 -12.95 -9.33 -33.03
N ASP A 521 -11.86 -9.75 -33.69
CA ASP A 521 -11.22 -11.04 -33.40
C ASP A 521 -10.67 -11.10 -31.96
N TYR A 522 -10.24 -9.97 -31.37
CA TYR A 522 -9.82 -9.92 -29.95
C TYR A 522 -10.99 -10.19 -29.00
N ILE A 523 -12.14 -9.55 -29.26
CA ILE A 523 -13.37 -9.71 -28.48
C ILE A 523 -13.77 -11.18 -28.47
N PHE A 524 -13.88 -11.79 -29.65
CA PHE A 524 -14.27 -13.19 -29.76
C PHE A 524 -13.22 -14.15 -29.23
N ALA A 525 -11.92 -13.83 -29.32
CA ALA A 525 -10.88 -14.65 -28.72
C ALA A 525 -10.96 -14.66 -27.18
N ILE A 526 -11.22 -13.50 -26.56
CA ILE A 526 -11.45 -13.40 -25.11
C ILE A 526 -12.70 -14.21 -24.73
N LEU A 527 -13.83 -13.98 -25.41
CA LEU A 527 -15.07 -14.72 -25.15
C LEU A 527 -14.88 -16.23 -25.27
N VAL A 528 -14.21 -16.71 -26.32
CA VAL A 528 -13.93 -18.15 -26.50
C VAL A 528 -13.14 -18.70 -25.33
N ARG A 529 -12.06 -18.02 -24.90
CA ARG A 529 -11.19 -18.52 -23.82
C ARG A 529 -11.89 -18.48 -22.47
N GLU A 530 -12.68 -17.45 -22.16
CA GLU A 530 -13.40 -17.40 -20.88
C GLU A 530 -14.58 -18.40 -20.84
N ILE A 531 -15.31 -18.60 -21.94
CA ILE A 531 -16.38 -19.60 -22.04
C ILE A 531 -15.88 -21.03 -21.81
N GLU A 532 -14.65 -21.34 -22.21
CA GLU A 532 -14.05 -22.65 -21.92
C GLU A 532 -13.96 -22.90 -20.41
N LYS A 533 -13.67 -21.87 -19.61
CA LYS A 533 -13.60 -21.95 -18.15
C LYS A 533 -14.99 -22.07 -17.52
N TRP A 534 -15.99 -21.37 -18.04
CA TRP A 534 -17.38 -21.40 -17.51
C TRP A 534 -18.02 -22.78 -17.56
N SER A 535 -17.55 -23.68 -18.43
CA SER A 535 -18.06 -25.06 -18.45
C SER A 535 -17.88 -25.82 -17.12
N ASN A 536 -17.11 -25.26 -16.19
CA ASN A 536 -16.85 -25.82 -14.87
C ASN A 536 -17.43 -24.98 -13.70
N GLU A 537 -18.05 -23.82 -13.96
CA GLU A 537 -18.43 -22.83 -12.93
C GLU A 537 -19.78 -22.14 -13.22
N ASP A 538 -20.58 -21.79 -12.20
CA ASP A 538 -21.98 -21.32 -12.29
C ASP A 538 -22.15 -19.82 -12.65
N TYR A 539 -21.32 -19.26 -13.55
CA TYR A 539 -21.37 -17.82 -13.85
C TYR A 539 -22.50 -17.39 -14.79
N PHE A 540 -22.98 -18.30 -15.64
CA PHE A 540 -23.95 -17.96 -16.69
C PHE A 540 -25.39 -18.28 -16.23
N THR A 541 -25.97 -17.34 -15.48
CA THR A 541 -27.28 -17.49 -14.83
C THR A 541 -28.47 -17.28 -15.79
N GLU A 542 -29.67 -17.74 -15.38
CA GLU A 542 -30.93 -17.53 -16.13
C GLU A 542 -31.23 -16.06 -16.41
N GLU A 543 -30.81 -15.17 -15.51
CA GLU A 543 -30.95 -13.73 -15.68
C GLU A 543 -30.18 -13.21 -16.90
N ILE A 544 -28.95 -13.71 -17.10
CA ILE A 544 -28.07 -13.29 -18.20
C ILE A 544 -28.67 -13.69 -19.56
N TYR A 545 -29.19 -14.91 -19.70
CA TYR A 545 -29.77 -15.38 -20.97
C TYR A 545 -31.30 -15.18 -21.10
N SER A 546 -31.91 -14.44 -20.18
CA SER A 546 -33.33 -14.12 -20.21
C SER A 546 -33.71 -13.25 -21.43
N SER A 547 -32.80 -12.37 -21.86
CA SER A 547 -32.99 -11.42 -22.97
C SER A 547 -31.71 -11.23 -23.80
N VAL A 548 -31.86 -10.80 -25.06
CA VAL A 548 -30.72 -10.47 -25.94
C VAL A 548 -29.92 -9.30 -25.36
N GLU A 549 -30.60 -8.33 -24.75
CA GLU A 549 -29.98 -7.14 -24.14
C GLU A 549 -29.11 -7.53 -22.95
N ASN A 550 -29.64 -8.33 -22.01
CA ASN A 550 -28.91 -8.78 -20.82
C ASN A 550 -27.67 -9.60 -21.23
N THR A 551 -27.82 -10.48 -22.22
CA THR A 551 -26.69 -11.26 -22.73
C THR A 551 -25.66 -10.36 -23.40
N LYS A 552 -26.07 -9.36 -24.19
CA LYS A 552 -25.15 -8.41 -24.83
C LYS A 552 -24.40 -7.60 -23.80
N ASP A 553 -25.10 -7.08 -22.80
CA ASP A 553 -24.52 -6.27 -21.73
C ASP A 553 -23.49 -7.08 -20.93
N PHE A 554 -23.81 -8.33 -20.59
CA PHE A 554 -22.87 -9.26 -19.95
C PHE A 554 -21.62 -9.53 -20.80
N LEU A 555 -21.78 -9.83 -22.10
CA LEU A 555 -20.64 -10.08 -22.99
C LEU A 555 -19.76 -8.83 -23.16
N LEU A 556 -20.39 -7.65 -23.22
CA LEU A 556 -19.70 -6.36 -23.27
C LEU A 556 -18.93 -6.11 -21.98
N ASP A 557 -19.56 -6.28 -20.82
CA ASP A 557 -18.92 -6.13 -19.51
C ASP A 557 -17.70 -7.04 -19.40
N LEU A 558 -17.89 -8.33 -19.65
CA LEU A 558 -16.83 -9.32 -19.51
C LEU A 558 -15.59 -8.98 -20.34
N VAL A 559 -15.77 -8.62 -21.61
CA VAL A 559 -14.65 -8.28 -22.50
C VAL A 559 -14.03 -6.94 -22.08
N SER A 560 -14.85 -5.97 -21.68
CA SER A 560 -14.36 -4.64 -21.32
C SER A 560 -13.54 -4.68 -20.05
N TRP A 561 -14.01 -5.38 -19.03
CA TRP A 561 -13.27 -5.60 -17.79
C TRP A 561 -12.00 -6.42 -18.02
N LYS A 562 -12.04 -7.48 -18.85
CA LYS A 562 -10.81 -8.22 -19.19
C LYS A 562 -9.78 -7.41 -19.97
N LEU A 563 -10.21 -6.44 -20.77
CA LEU A 563 -9.29 -5.54 -21.47
C LEU A 563 -8.79 -4.41 -20.56
N ALA A 564 -9.58 -4.00 -19.57
CA ALA A 564 -9.29 -2.88 -18.69
C ALA A 564 -8.41 -3.25 -17.49
N LEU A 565 -8.65 -4.40 -16.86
CA LEU A 565 -7.98 -4.79 -15.63
C LEU A 565 -6.59 -5.36 -15.89
N VAL A 566 -5.64 -4.99 -15.03
CA VAL A 566 -4.31 -5.56 -14.95
C VAL A 566 -4.15 -6.31 -13.63
N ASP A 567 -4.15 -7.63 -13.71
CA ASP A 567 -3.91 -8.49 -12.55
C ASP A 567 -2.40 -8.70 -12.36
N ILE A 568 -1.80 -7.97 -11.42
CA ILE A 568 -0.37 -8.04 -11.13
C ILE A 568 0.06 -9.37 -10.48
N SER A 569 -0.90 -10.15 -9.96
CA SER A 569 -0.68 -11.47 -9.38
C SER A 569 -0.76 -12.60 -10.42
N SER A 570 -1.17 -12.28 -11.66
CA SER A 570 -1.35 -13.27 -12.72
C SER A 570 -0.03 -13.94 -13.14
N ASP A 571 -0.11 -15.24 -13.45
CA ASP A 571 0.99 -16.02 -14.03
C ASP A 571 1.51 -15.37 -15.34
N GLU A 572 0.62 -14.79 -16.13
CA GLU A 572 1.00 -14.06 -17.34
C GLU A 572 1.90 -12.85 -17.04
N LEU A 573 1.84 -12.22 -15.87
CA LEU A 573 2.66 -11.05 -15.54
C LEU A 573 3.83 -11.33 -14.59
N ALA A 574 3.88 -12.49 -13.93
CA ALA A 574 4.89 -12.82 -12.90
C ALA A 574 6.36 -12.46 -13.26
N ASP A 575 6.84 -12.87 -14.44
CA ASP A 575 8.22 -12.57 -14.88
C ASP A 575 8.47 -11.06 -15.08
N GLU A 576 7.47 -10.36 -15.62
CA GLU A 576 7.58 -8.92 -15.89
C GLU A 576 7.52 -8.14 -14.57
N ILE A 577 6.61 -8.52 -13.67
CA ILE A 577 6.41 -7.88 -12.38
C ILE A 577 7.66 -8.01 -11.50
N SER A 578 8.22 -9.21 -11.37
CA SER A 578 9.44 -9.45 -10.58
C SER A 578 10.69 -8.72 -11.09
N GLN A 579 10.78 -8.42 -12.39
CA GLN A 579 11.97 -7.84 -13.00
C GLN A 579 11.87 -6.32 -13.21
N ASN A 580 10.73 -5.86 -13.71
CA ASN A 580 10.54 -4.51 -14.25
C ASN A 580 9.51 -3.67 -13.48
N TRP A 581 8.79 -4.28 -12.53
CA TRP A 581 7.80 -3.64 -11.68
C TRP A 581 7.93 -4.08 -10.22
N ARG A 582 9.17 -4.06 -9.74
CA ARG A 582 9.53 -4.52 -8.38
C ARG A 582 8.79 -3.76 -7.28
N ASN A 583 8.35 -2.53 -7.54
CA ASN A 583 7.47 -1.74 -6.68
C ASN A 583 6.07 -2.37 -6.55
N LEU A 584 5.47 -2.84 -7.66
CA LEU A 584 4.17 -3.51 -7.66
C LEU A 584 4.25 -4.92 -7.08
N GLN A 585 5.31 -5.67 -7.41
CA GLN A 585 5.61 -6.95 -6.78
C GLN A 585 5.74 -6.82 -5.26
N ASN A 586 6.35 -5.72 -4.82
CA ASN A 586 6.53 -5.46 -3.40
C ASN A 586 5.21 -5.14 -2.70
N TYR A 587 4.29 -4.44 -3.37
CA TYR A 587 2.94 -4.28 -2.88
C TYR A 587 2.25 -5.64 -2.74
N ASP A 588 2.24 -6.46 -3.80
CA ASP A 588 1.60 -7.80 -3.79
C ASP A 588 2.14 -8.72 -2.68
N TYR A 589 3.38 -8.51 -2.25
CA TYR A 589 3.99 -9.26 -1.16
C TYR A 589 3.68 -8.73 0.25
N VAL A 590 3.46 -7.42 0.42
CA VAL A 590 3.39 -6.75 1.74
C VAL A 590 2.00 -6.17 2.04
N ASN A 591 1.21 -5.84 1.01
CA ASN A 591 -0.12 -5.22 1.07
C ASN A 591 -0.19 -3.88 1.81
N TYR A 592 0.92 -3.14 1.87
CA TYR A 592 0.97 -1.82 2.50
C TYR A 592 0.87 -0.71 1.46
N ASP A 593 0.14 0.36 1.79
CA ASP A 593 -0.22 1.37 0.80
C ASP A 593 1.01 2.11 0.25
N ALA A 594 1.02 2.24 -1.07
CA ALA A 594 2.05 2.98 -1.76
C ALA A 594 1.98 4.49 -1.45
N THR A 595 3.13 5.11 -1.29
CA THR A 595 3.24 6.56 -1.02
C THR A 595 3.30 7.40 -2.30
N LEU A 596 3.59 6.77 -3.44
CA LEU A 596 3.52 7.40 -4.76
C LEU A 596 2.09 7.35 -5.28
N ILE A 597 1.55 8.51 -5.65
CA ILE A 597 0.12 8.67 -6.00
C ILE A 597 -0.29 7.79 -7.20
N ASN A 598 0.59 7.61 -8.17
CA ASN A 598 0.33 6.78 -9.34
C ASN A 598 0.32 5.28 -9.01
N GLU A 599 1.15 4.83 -8.06
CA GLU A 599 1.16 3.43 -7.61
C GLU A 599 -0.07 3.15 -6.77
N TYR A 600 -0.37 4.07 -5.84
CA TYR A 600 -1.56 4.00 -4.99
C TYR A 600 -2.85 3.85 -5.81
N GLU A 601 -3.05 4.72 -6.81
CA GLU A 601 -4.22 4.64 -7.69
C GLU A 601 -4.19 3.42 -8.61
N PHE A 602 -3.01 2.97 -9.04
CA PHE A 602 -2.91 1.80 -9.90
C PHE A 602 -3.40 0.55 -9.16
N ILE A 603 -2.96 0.38 -7.91
CA ILE A 603 -3.42 -0.68 -7.01
C ILE A 603 -4.94 -0.53 -6.78
N ARG A 604 -5.39 0.67 -6.38
CA ARG A 604 -6.80 1.00 -6.13
C ARG A 604 -7.72 0.57 -7.29
N ARG A 605 -7.28 0.79 -8.53
CA ARG A 605 -8.06 0.52 -9.75
C ARG A 605 -8.08 -0.92 -10.22
N ASN A 606 -7.10 -1.72 -9.82
CA ASN A 606 -6.84 -3.03 -10.44
C ASN A 606 -6.78 -4.18 -9.45
N TYR A 607 -6.17 -4.00 -8.28
CA TYR A 607 -5.88 -5.10 -7.35
C TYR A 607 -7.14 -5.66 -6.69
N PHE A 608 -8.08 -4.78 -6.35
CA PHE A 608 -9.34 -5.15 -5.69
C PHE A 608 -10.48 -5.35 -6.69
N ALA A 609 -10.16 -5.74 -7.92
CA ALA A 609 -11.15 -5.90 -8.97
C ALA A 609 -10.98 -7.22 -9.73
N ASP A 610 -12.10 -7.90 -9.95
CA ASP A 610 -12.23 -9.03 -10.85
C ASP A 610 -13.13 -8.68 -12.05
N PHE A 611 -12.96 -9.40 -13.14
CA PHE A 611 -13.73 -9.14 -14.37
C PHE A 611 -15.18 -9.65 -14.33
N LEU A 612 -15.51 -10.52 -13.37
CA LEU A 612 -16.86 -11.03 -13.13
C LEU A 612 -17.51 -10.30 -11.95
N ASP A 613 -16.82 -10.30 -10.80
CA ASP A 613 -17.35 -9.73 -9.56
C ASP A 613 -17.12 -8.21 -9.45
N LYS A 614 -16.47 -7.61 -10.45
CA LYS A 614 -16.13 -6.18 -10.52
C LYS A 614 -15.30 -5.79 -9.31
N VAL A 615 -15.62 -4.72 -8.60
CA VAL A 615 -14.79 -4.23 -7.49
C VAL A 615 -15.22 -4.87 -6.17
N ASP A 616 -14.25 -5.45 -5.45
CA ASP A 616 -14.40 -5.79 -4.05
C ASP A 616 -14.39 -4.51 -3.19
N GLN A 617 -15.60 -3.99 -2.96
CA GLN A 617 -15.81 -2.76 -2.20
C GLN A 617 -15.35 -2.89 -0.73
N ILE A 618 -15.36 -4.09 -0.15
CA ILE A 618 -14.96 -4.28 1.25
C ILE A 618 -13.44 -4.20 1.34
N ALA A 619 -12.71 -4.94 0.48
CA ALA A 619 -11.27 -4.85 0.42
C ALA A 619 -10.80 -3.42 0.09
N LEU A 620 -11.46 -2.77 -0.87
CA LEU A 620 -11.16 -1.39 -1.22
C LEU A 620 -11.39 -0.43 -0.05
N GLN A 621 -12.45 -0.60 0.75
CA GLN A 621 -12.65 0.22 1.94
C GLN A 621 -11.55 0.03 2.98
N ILE A 622 -10.95 -1.15 3.08
CA ILE A 622 -9.80 -1.40 3.96
C ILE A 622 -8.54 -0.70 3.41
N TYR A 623 -8.35 -0.69 2.10
CA TYR A 623 -7.20 -0.05 1.46
C TYR A 623 -7.30 1.48 1.42
N ASP A 624 -8.46 2.04 1.05
CA ASP A 624 -8.57 3.44 0.63
C ASP A 624 -8.47 4.42 1.82
N ILE A 625 -7.49 5.33 1.74
CA ILE A 625 -7.20 6.42 2.68
C ILE A 625 -7.40 7.76 1.95
N ASP A 626 -8.56 8.41 2.11
CA ASP A 626 -8.87 9.72 1.50
C ASP A 626 -8.70 10.88 2.52
N ILE A 627 -8.34 12.06 2.02
CA ILE A 627 -8.37 13.34 2.76
C ILE A 627 -9.80 13.76 3.15
N LYS A 628 -10.81 13.34 2.37
CA LYS A 628 -12.20 13.82 2.50
C LYS A 628 -13.11 12.97 3.38
N ASP A 629 -12.62 11.84 3.90
CA ASP A 629 -13.39 10.91 4.73
C ASP A 629 -13.78 11.46 6.11
N GLY A 630 -13.28 12.64 6.49
CA GLY A 630 -13.56 13.27 7.78
C GLY A 630 -12.77 12.67 8.94
N ILE A 631 -11.75 11.86 8.65
CA ILE A 631 -10.81 11.29 9.62
C ILE A 631 -9.67 12.30 9.85
N ASP A 632 -9.47 12.65 11.11
CA ASP A 632 -8.37 13.48 11.58
C ASP A 632 -7.14 12.61 11.83
N ARG A 633 -6.27 12.55 10.82
CA ARG A 633 -5.01 11.80 10.86
C ARG A 633 -3.87 12.69 11.36
N VAL A 634 -3.15 12.21 12.38
CA VAL A 634 -2.02 12.94 12.96
C VAL A 634 -0.73 12.15 12.94
N ASP A 635 0.38 12.88 12.83
CA ASP A 635 1.72 12.34 12.86
C ASP A 635 2.25 12.15 14.29
N ILE A 636 3.20 11.24 14.47
CA ILE A 636 3.88 11.06 15.77
C ILE A 636 4.95 12.13 15.91
N LYS A 637 4.82 13.04 16.90
CA LYS A 637 5.88 14.02 17.15
C LYS A 637 7.09 13.36 17.82
N PRO A 638 8.33 13.66 17.37
CA PRO A 638 9.53 13.03 17.92
C PRO A 638 9.75 13.38 19.39
N ILE A 639 10.39 12.49 20.13
CA ILE A 639 10.78 12.72 21.54
C ILE A 639 12.22 12.28 21.81
N ASP A 640 12.85 12.99 22.74
CA ASP A 640 14.20 12.66 23.17
C ASP A 640 14.29 11.30 23.87
N ASN A 641 15.52 10.77 23.93
CA ASN A 641 15.82 9.46 24.51
C ASN A 641 15.44 9.34 26.00
N LYS A 642 15.50 10.43 26.77
CA LYS A 642 15.19 10.41 28.20
C LYS A 642 13.67 10.24 28.39
N LEU A 643 12.88 11.04 27.67
CA LEU A 643 11.43 10.92 27.66
C LEU A 643 10.98 9.57 27.10
N ARG A 644 11.66 9.04 26.08
CA ARG A 644 11.37 7.71 25.51
C ARG A 644 11.52 6.59 26.54
N SER A 645 12.59 6.62 27.33
CA SER A 645 12.77 5.65 28.42
C SER A 645 11.64 5.73 29.44
N LEU A 646 11.22 6.94 29.84
CA LEU A 646 10.12 7.13 30.78
C LEU A 646 8.78 6.64 30.22
N VAL A 647 8.51 6.92 28.94
CA VAL A 647 7.33 6.46 28.21
C VAL A 647 7.26 4.94 28.21
N ASN A 648 8.33 4.26 27.78
CA ASN A 648 8.36 2.81 27.68
C ASN A 648 8.23 2.13 29.06
N ASP A 649 8.96 2.62 30.06
CA ASP A 649 8.91 2.08 31.42
C ASP A 649 7.53 2.23 32.05
N TYR A 650 6.86 3.37 31.82
CA TYR A 650 5.52 3.60 32.35
C TYR A 650 4.47 2.78 31.60
N TYR A 651 4.53 2.76 30.28
CA TYR A 651 3.62 1.96 29.44
C TYR A 651 3.65 0.49 29.85
N TYR A 652 4.85 -0.10 29.96
CA TYR A 652 5.02 -1.49 30.40
C TYR A 652 4.35 -1.76 31.74
N LYS A 653 4.49 -0.86 32.73
CA LYS A 653 3.86 -1.00 34.06
C LYS A 653 2.33 -0.87 34.03
N ARG A 654 1.77 -0.23 33.00
CA ARG A 654 0.32 0.00 32.91
C ARG A 654 -0.39 -1.06 32.07
N THR A 655 0.31 -1.68 31.12
CA THR A 655 -0.27 -2.69 30.21
C THR A 655 0.15 -4.12 30.52
N LYS A 656 1.34 -4.35 31.10
CA LYS A 656 1.91 -5.69 31.32
C LYS A 656 2.29 -5.99 32.77
N GLY A 657 2.26 -4.99 33.65
CA GLY A 657 2.56 -5.13 35.09
C GLY A 657 1.28 -5.14 35.92
#